data_AF-A0A4R3Z0B4-F1
#
_entry.id   AF-A0A4R3Z0B4-F1
#
_cell.length_a   1.000
_cell.length_b   1.000
_cell.length_c   1.000
_cell.angle_alpha   90.00
_cell.angle_beta   90.00
_cell.angle_gamma   90.00
#
_symmetry.space_group_name_H-M   'P 1'
#
loop_
_entity.id
_entity.type
_entity.pdbx_description
1 polymer ?
#
loop_
_entity_poly.entity_id
_entity_poly.type
_entity_poly.pdbx_seq_one_letter_code
_entity_poly.pdbx_strand_id
1 'polypeptide(L)'
;MNLSFSGVLTGVMAAAMVTWGPVAPAQDAAPVSSAWKTVPAASVSDPDLVAVNLKDRIVVWNDARSTEAATEAWLLADVPFDKARKAVDTALKGFGDFDVSTENRSLADLPDAWDEVLLSRRADLRDALAKRSDLPKLTLALKEGVLTAEEVERRMDAARAVTTSAPQYRQSVDAYRVTYPEYYATQDRSYGLLRRSGSELVVHVFDVSAIFGHAATVVRISRADTFPNPDYAKQQAQRTVLSSPVQGKVTYGVVPAPLFEAVHAVLASANPGAAVQVASRPSFWMVPVKTKSGVPTMTLVPPQAGRLPIEAESIPWAAIANAQSSAISYAQDLIALPGGDLLLSVEVLGGGVFSSGVWRLYWQDGQWKETLVWQNKDIPRQLVLSADGHTVWFSSSPANTGDFTFYAYDVASQKVSTYKVNQVGARDAIKYQPWELSDGQWPVYFDHSYATKDAGPLGYQRFEAFQPTGKPPADGGAWSFQPTLKSARQVMMDVPMKGNTQIAPVRWRGQTSFWTEDASGIAELGASNGHVLRAFQVPQRFGTPDSNDATGGASWVPRALGSPEAGWIATGFVLSLTDDGSMPPKIEGKPDRSDRFVGMHVVNVKDGSVRLSALLGRADTLKAAARSANGRLLALGSNGVRAGPKVALWDMAKSQTSLQLTAPGRGELHALAFSWNGADLWALTTSGILHWRIPDALIDAASHGSFPDQSRD
;
A
#
# COMPACT_ATOMS: atom_id res chain seq x y z
N MET A 1 6.39 -59.48 15.87
CA MET A 1 7.65 -60.05 16.40
C MET A 1 8.50 -58.86 16.80
N ASN A 2 8.40 -58.30 18.02
CA ASN A 2 8.71 -58.87 19.34
C ASN A 2 10.02 -59.65 19.34
N LEU A 3 11.08 -59.05 19.91
CA LEU A 3 11.52 -59.38 21.27
C LEU A 3 12.50 -58.34 21.82
N SER A 4 12.17 -57.85 23.01
CA SER A 4 12.92 -57.06 23.97
C SER A 4 13.79 -57.96 24.88
N PHE A 5 14.76 -57.39 25.61
CA PHE A 5 14.71 -57.21 27.08
C PHE A 5 16.05 -56.68 27.66
N SER A 6 15.98 -55.47 28.22
CA SER A 6 16.28 -55.04 29.61
C SER A 6 17.65 -55.14 30.30
N GLY A 7 17.96 -54.00 30.95
CA GLY A 7 18.53 -53.89 32.32
C GLY A 7 19.59 -52.77 32.43
N VAL A 8 19.68 -51.88 33.43
CA VAL A 8 18.96 -51.54 34.67
C VAL A 8 19.40 -50.09 35.05
N LEU A 9 18.51 -49.37 35.73
CA LEU A 9 18.64 -48.06 36.41
C LEU A 9 19.97 -47.78 37.16
N THR A 10 20.46 -46.55 37.11
CA THR A 10 20.76 -45.75 38.32
C THR A 10 20.82 -44.25 38.00
N GLY A 11 20.10 -43.45 38.78
CA GLY A 11 19.96 -42.01 38.59
C GLY A 11 21.12 -41.21 39.15
N VAL A 12 21.38 -40.06 38.52
CA VAL A 12 22.01 -38.90 39.15
C VAL A 12 21.25 -37.66 38.67
N MET A 13 20.53 -37.01 39.60
CA MET A 13 20.09 -35.64 39.41
C MET A 13 21.33 -34.74 39.34
N ALA A 14 21.56 -34.09 38.20
CA ALA A 14 22.44 -32.94 38.10
C ALA A 14 21.60 -31.74 37.65
N ALA A 15 21.39 -30.80 38.58
CA ALA A 15 20.82 -29.51 38.30
C ALA A 15 21.75 -28.75 37.35
N ALA A 16 21.38 -28.68 36.06
CA ALA A 16 22.02 -27.77 35.12
C ALA A 16 21.50 -26.36 35.40
N MET A 17 22.27 -25.60 36.17
CA MET A 17 22.15 -24.14 36.22
C MET A 17 22.23 -23.62 34.78
N VAL A 18 21.13 -23.03 34.30
CA VAL A 18 21.12 -22.26 33.05
C VAL A 18 21.94 -21.00 33.30
N THR A 19 23.25 -21.11 33.15
CA THR A 19 24.12 -19.95 32.95
C THR A 19 23.73 -19.34 31.62
N TRP A 20 23.21 -18.11 31.65
CA TRP A 20 22.99 -17.28 30.48
C TRP A 20 24.36 -17.07 29.81
N GLY A 21 24.64 -17.87 28.79
CA GLY A 21 25.83 -17.70 27.97
C GLY A 21 25.72 -16.43 27.13
N PRO A 22 26.85 -15.76 26.83
CA PRO A 22 26.85 -14.56 26.00
C PRO A 22 26.28 -14.89 24.61
N VAL A 23 25.42 -13.99 24.14
CA VAL A 23 24.86 -13.96 22.80
C VAL A 23 25.99 -14.08 21.77
N ALA A 24 25.86 -15.01 20.82
CA ALA A 24 26.82 -15.15 19.73
C ALA A 24 26.88 -13.84 18.91
N PRO A 25 28.08 -13.35 18.51
CA PRO A 25 28.19 -12.17 17.68
C PRO A 25 27.49 -12.43 16.34
N ALA A 26 26.64 -11.47 15.93
CA ALA A 26 26.05 -11.45 14.60
C ALA A 26 27.17 -11.49 13.55
N GLN A 27 27.04 -12.34 12.53
CA GLN A 27 27.97 -12.37 11.40
C GLN A 27 27.99 -10.99 10.74
N ASP A 28 29.15 -10.33 10.76
CA ASP A 28 29.38 -9.06 10.08
C ASP A 28 29.16 -9.22 8.58
N ALA A 29 28.20 -8.46 8.04
CA ALA A 29 28.11 -8.23 6.61
C ALA A 29 29.41 -7.55 6.12
N ALA A 30 29.86 -7.88 4.91
CA ALA A 30 31.08 -7.35 4.31
C ALA A 30 31.09 -5.80 4.33
N PRO A 31 32.27 -5.16 4.51
CA PRO A 31 32.37 -3.70 4.65
C PRO A 31 31.92 -3.00 3.37
N VAL A 32 30.95 -2.09 3.50
CA VAL A 32 30.45 -1.26 2.39
C VAL A 32 31.04 0.15 2.55
N SER A 33 32.02 0.49 1.71
CA SER A 33 32.57 1.85 1.62
C SER A 33 32.13 2.51 0.33
N SER A 34 31.83 3.81 0.38
CA SER A 34 31.63 4.63 -0.81
C SER A 34 32.96 4.81 -1.54
N ALA A 35 32.96 4.65 -2.86
CA ALA A 35 34.10 5.05 -3.67
C ALA A 35 34.22 6.58 -3.67
N TRP A 36 35.39 7.11 -3.35
CA TRP A 36 35.66 8.53 -3.26
C TRP A 36 36.99 8.89 -3.93
N LYS A 37 37.11 10.14 -4.37
CA LYS A 37 38.36 10.75 -4.84
C LYS A 37 38.37 12.22 -4.47
N THR A 38 39.52 12.88 -4.60
CA THR A 38 39.63 14.32 -4.33
C THR A 38 39.91 15.07 -5.62
N VAL A 39 39.18 16.16 -5.86
CA VAL A 39 39.26 16.96 -7.09
C VAL A 39 39.26 18.46 -6.75
N PRO A 40 39.73 19.35 -7.64
CA PRO A 40 39.54 20.79 -7.47
C PRO A 40 38.04 21.15 -7.45
N ALA A 41 37.60 22.02 -6.55
CA ALA A 41 36.18 22.40 -6.42
C ALA A 41 35.58 22.90 -7.75
N ALA A 42 36.36 23.67 -8.52
CA ALA A 42 35.94 24.20 -9.82
C ALA A 42 35.55 23.14 -10.87
N SER A 43 35.88 21.86 -10.65
CA SER A 43 35.58 20.77 -11.59
C SER A 43 34.15 20.21 -11.47
N VAL A 44 33.46 20.47 -10.37
CA VAL A 44 32.19 19.79 -10.02
C VAL A 44 31.17 20.70 -9.31
N SER A 45 31.49 21.98 -9.14
CA SER A 45 30.73 22.91 -8.28
C SER A 45 30.50 24.25 -8.96
N ASP A 46 29.42 24.95 -8.57
CA ASP A 46 29.09 26.30 -9.03
C ASP A 46 30.26 27.28 -8.82
N PRO A 47 30.63 28.10 -9.83
CA PRO A 47 31.71 29.09 -9.72
C PRO A 47 31.55 30.06 -8.53
N ASP A 48 30.34 30.33 -8.06
CA ASP A 48 30.08 31.28 -6.97
C ASP A 48 30.34 30.68 -5.57
N LEU A 49 30.65 29.38 -5.48
CA LEU A 49 30.94 28.72 -4.20
C LEU A 49 32.23 29.24 -3.55
N VAL A 50 32.20 29.36 -2.22
CA VAL A 50 33.38 29.76 -1.43
C VAL A 50 34.55 28.80 -1.69
N ALA A 51 34.29 27.48 -1.72
CA ALA A 51 35.29 26.47 -2.09
C ALA A 51 35.99 26.74 -3.44
N VAL A 52 35.23 27.17 -4.47
CA VAL A 52 35.77 27.45 -5.80
C VAL A 52 36.62 28.72 -5.79
N ASN A 53 36.14 29.77 -5.11
CA ASN A 53 36.88 31.02 -4.94
C ASN A 53 38.19 30.84 -4.16
N LEU A 54 38.21 29.94 -3.18
CA LEU A 54 39.42 29.57 -2.42
C LEU A 54 40.34 28.60 -3.19
N LYS A 55 39.92 28.10 -4.36
CA LYS A 55 40.62 27.07 -5.13
C LYS A 55 40.86 25.79 -4.33
N ASP A 56 39.89 25.44 -3.48
CA ASP A 56 39.97 24.26 -2.61
C ASP A 56 39.98 22.97 -3.42
N ARG A 57 40.60 21.93 -2.85
CA ARG A 57 40.33 20.53 -3.22
C ARG A 57 39.21 20.00 -2.31
N ILE A 58 38.24 19.32 -2.90
CA ILE A 58 37.10 18.73 -2.18
C ILE A 58 36.99 17.24 -2.45
N VAL A 59 36.32 16.54 -1.54
CA VAL A 59 35.95 15.13 -1.71
C VAL A 59 34.75 15.06 -2.65
N VAL A 60 34.77 14.09 -3.57
CA VAL A 60 33.63 13.74 -4.42
C VAL A 60 33.33 12.26 -4.29
N TRP A 61 32.03 11.94 -4.31
CA TRP A 61 31.57 10.57 -4.45
C TRP A 61 31.75 10.15 -5.92
N ASN A 62 32.40 9.00 -6.11
CA ASN A 62 32.74 8.48 -7.42
C ASN A 62 31.94 7.20 -7.66
N ASP A 63 30.65 7.36 -7.95
CA ASP A 63 29.84 6.25 -8.40
C ASP A 63 30.01 6.02 -9.91
N ALA A 64 29.55 4.86 -10.41
CA ALA A 64 29.74 4.50 -11.82
C ALA A 64 28.92 5.34 -12.81
N ARG A 65 28.09 6.28 -12.35
CA ARG A 65 27.11 7.04 -13.15
C ARG A 65 27.26 8.56 -13.05
N SER A 66 27.78 9.10 -11.95
CA SER A 66 28.05 10.53 -11.73
C SER A 66 29.23 10.74 -10.76
N THR A 67 29.89 11.89 -10.89
CA THR A 67 30.82 12.41 -9.89
C THR A 67 30.15 13.59 -9.21
N GLU A 68 29.88 13.49 -7.92
CA GLU A 68 29.13 14.49 -7.17
C GLU A 68 29.94 15.00 -5.98
N ALA A 69 29.87 16.32 -5.71
CA ALA A 69 30.51 16.92 -4.55
C ALA A 69 29.97 16.32 -3.25
N ALA A 70 30.87 15.84 -2.39
CA ALA A 70 30.47 15.35 -1.08
C ALA A 70 30.05 16.53 -0.21
N THR A 71 28.80 16.51 0.27
CA THR A 71 28.30 17.50 1.23
C THR A 71 28.77 17.20 2.65
N GLU A 72 28.91 15.92 2.98
CA GLU A 72 29.39 15.40 4.25
C GLU A 72 30.15 14.09 4.01
N ALA A 73 31.10 13.76 4.87
CA ALA A 73 31.81 12.47 4.84
C ALA A 73 31.82 11.85 6.23
N TRP A 74 31.51 10.55 6.28
CA TRP A 74 31.46 9.76 7.51
C TRP A 74 32.59 8.73 7.50
N LEU A 75 33.43 8.74 8.54
CA LEU A 75 34.54 7.82 8.72
C LEU A 75 34.28 6.94 9.95
N LEU A 76 34.23 5.63 9.77
CA LEU A 76 34.07 4.65 10.85
C LEU A 76 35.40 3.94 11.10
N ALA A 77 35.84 3.92 12.36
CA ALA A 77 37.05 3.23 12.78
C ALA A 77 36.82 2.41 14.05
N ASP A 78 37.38 1.20 14.07
CA ASP A 78 37.25 0.23 15.18
C ASP A 78 38.23 0.54 16.31
N VAL A 79 38.09 1.74 16.87
CA VAL A 79 38.94 2.28 17.94
C VAL A 79 38.08 2.92 19.03
N PRO A 80 38.52 2.91 20.29
CA PRO A 80 37.81 3.61 21.37
C PRO A 80 37.77 5.13 21.15
N PHE A 81 36.67 5.76 21.58
CA PHE A 81 36.43 7.19 21.44
C PHE A 81 37.60 8.07 21.86
N ASP A 82 38.18 7.83 23.04
CA ASP A 82 39.29 8.66 23.53
C ASP A 82 40.53 8.62 22.64
N LYS A 83 40.78 7.48 21.98
CA LYS A 83 41.91 7.31 21.06
C LYS A 83 41.64 8.03 19.74
N ALA A 84 40.44 7.86 19.17
CA ALA A 84 40.01 8.56 17.96
C ALA A 84 39.97 10.06 18.17
N ARG A 85 39.32 10.55 19.24
CA ARG A 85 39.23 11.97 19.58
C ARG A 85 40.60 12.62 19.66
N LYS A 86 41.55 12.03 20.38
CA LYS A 86 42.93 12.56 20.49
C LYS A 86 43.65 12.60 19.13
N ALA A 87 43.45 11.58 18.29
CA ALA A 87 44.03 11.54 16.96
C ALA A 87 43.44 12.64 16.06
N VAL A 88 42.10 12.82 16.08
CA VAL A 88 41.39 13.87 15.35
C VAL A 88 41.83 15.25 15.83
N ASP A 89 41.83 15.51 17.14
CA ASP A 89 42.27 16.78 17.74
C ASP A 89 43.70 17.14 17.30
N THR A 90 44.59 16.15 17.19
CA THR A 90 45.95 16.35 16.68
C THR A 90 45.96 16.75 15.19
N ALA A 91 45.10 16.15 14.37
CA ALA A 91 44.96 16.53 12.96
C ALA A 91 44.40 17.95 12.80
N LEU A 92 43.45 18.36 13.65
CA LEU A 92 42.80 19.67 13.57
C LEU A 92 43.75 20.85 13.81
N LYS A 93 44.81 20.67 14.61
CA LYS A 93 45.82 21.71 14.90
C LYS A 93 46.48 22.28 13.63
N GLY A 94 46.53 21.52 12.54
CA GLY A 94 47.06 21.98 11.25
C GLY A 94 46.12 22.91 10.47
N PHE A 95 44.87 23.10 10.90
CA PHE A 95 43.81 23.78 10.15
C PHE A 95 43.26 25.05 10.83
N GLY A 96 43.95 25.52 11.87
CA GLY A 96 43.61 26.73 12.63
C GLY A 96 42.84 26.42 13.92
N ASP A 97 42.31 27.47 14.54
CA ASP A 97 41.57 27.36 15.79
C ASP A 97 40.15 26.84 15.55
N PHE A 98 39.68 25.95 16.43
CA PHE A 98 38.33 25.42 16.47
C PHE A 98 37.74 25.71 17.85
N ASP A 99 36.45 26.05 17.88
CA ASP A 99 35.67 25.98 19.10
C ASP A 99 35.31 24.51 19.36
N VAL A 100 35.68 24.00 20.54
CA VAL A 100 35.59 22.58 20.86
C VAL A 100 34.70 22.34 22.06
N SER A 101 33.82 21.35 21.96
CA SER A 101 32.99 20.90 23.07
C SER A 101 33.06 19.37 23.19
N THR A 102 32.83 18.87 24.40
CA THR A 102 32.69 17.44 24.66
C THR A 102 31.51 17.24 25.59
N GLU A 103 30.56 16.43 25.16
CA GLU A 103 29.29 16.20 25.85
C GLU A 103 29.03 14.69 25.94
N ASN A 104 28.15 14.30 26.87
CA ASN A 104 27.58 12.95 26.88
C ASN A 104 26.11 13.07 26.47
N ARG A 105 25.70 12.30 25.46
CA ARG A 105 24.31 12.24 25.00
C ARG A 105 23.69 10.88 25.23
N SER A 106 22.37 10.85 25.41
CA SER A 106 21.63 9.60 25.47
C SER A 106 21.61 8.92 24.11
N LEU A 107 21.64 7.59 24.09
CA LEU A 107 21.42 6.78 22.88
C LEU A 107 20.05 7.06 22.22
N ALA A 108 19.09 7.62 22.97
CA ALA A 108 17.82 8.09 22.41
C ALA A 108 17.97 9.31 21.48
N ASP A 109 19.05 10.08 21.62
CA ASP A 109 19.31 11.34 20.92
C ASP A 109 20.50 11.22 19.95
N LEU A 110 20.68 10.04 19.34
CA LEU A 110 21.64 9.84 18.26
C LEU A 110 21.38 10.80 17.09
N PRO A 111 22.43 11.24 16.36
CA PRO A 111 22.26 12.00 15.13
C PRO A 111 21.40 11.27 14.11
N ASP A 112 20.77 12.01 13.20
CA ASP A 112 19.89 11.45 12.17
C ASP A 112 20.54 10.29 11.40
N ALA A 113 19.73 9.27 11.08
CA ALA A 113 20.10 8.01 10.43
C ALA A 113 20.99 7.05 11.26
N TRP A 114 21.61 7.48 12.37
CA TRP A 114 22.34 6.56 13.26
C TRP A 114 21.43 5.72 14.13
N ASP A 115 20.22 6.19 14.39
CA ASP A 115 19.16 5.39 15.01
C ASP A 115 18.80 4.18 14.16
N GLU A 116 18.76 4.32 12.83
CA GLU A 116 18.53 3.22 11.91
C GLU A 116 19.65 2.18 11.93
N VAL A 117 20.91 2.63 11.99
CA VAL A 117 22.07 1.73 12.13
C VAL A 117 22.01 0.98 13.46
N LEU A 118 21.77 1.70 14.57
CA LEU A 118 21.59 1.11 15.91
C LEU A 118 20.50 0.03 15.87
N LEU A 119 19.30 0.41 15.42
CA LEU A 119 18.16 -0.48 15.41
C LEU A 119 18.36 -1.64 14.47
N SER A 120 19.07 -1.49 13.34
CA SER A 120 19.37 -2.61 12.42
C SER A 120 20.23 -3.72 13.06
N ARG A 121 21.11 -3.35 14.00
CA ARG A 121 22.07 -4.26 14.66
C ARG A 121 21.62 -4.75 16.04
N ARG A 122 20.81 -3.97 16.76
CA ARG A 122 20.38 -4.25 18.15
C ARG A 122 18.96 -4.79 18.21
N ALA A 123 18.81 -6.10 18.01
CA ALA A 123 17.52 -6.78 18.07
C ALA A 123 16.85 -6.70 19.46
N ASP A 124 17.64 -6.62 20.53
CA ASP A 124 17.18 -6.44 21.91
C ASP A 124 16.50 -5.08 22.11
N LEU A 125 17.07 -4.02 21.53
CA LEU A 125 16.49 -2.67 21.60
C LEU A 125 15.23 -2.53 20.74
N ARG A 126 15.18 -3.19 19.57
CA ARG A 126 13.94 -3.29 18.76
C ARG A 126 12.82 -4.02 19.52
N ASP A 127 13.13 -5.14 20.17
CA ASP A 127 12.14 -5.89 20.95
C ASP A 127 11.65 -5.10 22.17
N ALA A 128 12.54 -4.37 22.86
CA ALA A 128 12.15 -3.50 23.96
C ALA A 128 11.23 -2.36 23.53
N LEU A 129 11.51 -1.72 22.37
CA LEU A 129 10.61 -0.74 21.76
C LEU A 129 9.26 -1.36 21.44
N ALA A 130 9.22 -2.44 20.65
CA ALA A 130 7.97 -3.09 20.24
C ALA A 130 7.10 -3.52 21.44
N LYS A 131 7.71 -4.02 22.52
CA LYS A 131 7.01 -4.35 23.77
C LYS A 131 6.43 -3.14 24.48
N ARG A 132 7.09 -1.98 24.37
CA ARG A 132 6.65 -0.74 25.01
C ARG A 132 5.58 -0.01 24.19
N SER A 133 5.74 0.08 22.87
CA SER A 133 4.86 0.84 21.97
C SER A 133 3.66 0.03 21.47
N ASP A 134 3.90 -1.19 21.00
CA ASP A 134 2.91 -1.94 20.20
C ASP A 134 2.15 -2.98 21.03
N LEU A 135 2.85 -3.73 21.87
CA LEU A 135 2.27 -4.84 22.63
C LEU A 135 1.03 -4.47 23.47
N PRO A 136 0.96 -3.31 24.17
CA PRO A 136 -0.24 -2.96 24.93
C PRO A 136 -1.49 -2.82 24.04
N LYS A 137 -1.35 -2.13 22.90
CA LYS A 137 -2.46 -1.94 21.95
C LYS A 137 -2.87 -3.26 21.31
N LEU A 138 -1.90 -4.09 20.93
CA LEU A 138 -2.16 -5.42 20.33
C LEU A 138 -2.80 -6.40 21.31
N THR A 139 -2.37 -6.40 22.58
CA THR A 139 -2.97 -7.24 23.63
C THR A 139 -4.42 -6.85 23.90
N LEU A 140 -4.70 -5.55 23.96
CA LEU A 140 -6.07 -5.04 24.09
C LEU A 140 -6.91 -5.40 22.86
N ALA A 141 -6.35 -5.28 21.64
CA ALA A 141 -7.05 -5.63 20.41
C ALA A 141 -7.41 -7.11 20.33
N LEU A 142 -6.54 -8.01 20.81
CA LEU A 142 -6.86 -9.43 20.95
C LEU A 142 -8.01 -9.67 21.94
N LYS A 143 -7.96 -9.01 23.10
CA LYS A 143 -8.99 -9.15 24.14
C LYS A 143 -10.37 -8.68 23.66
N GLU A 144 -10.42 -7.59 22.92
CA GLU A 144 -11.65 -7.03 22.34
C GLU A 144 -12.09 -7.76 21.05
N GLY A 145 -11.43 -8.87 20.68
CA GLY A 145 -11.77 -9.65 19.49
C GLY A 145 -11.48 -8.93 18.17
N VAL A 146 -10.68 -7.87 18.17
CA VAL A 146 -10.37 -7.03 17.01
C VAL A 146 -9.26 -7.62 16.14
N LEU A 147 -8.40 -8.45 16.73
CA LEU A 147 -7.34 -9.21 16.07
C LEU A 147 -7.39 -10.67 16.53
N THR A 148 -6.91 -11.59 15.69
CA THR A 148 -6.64 -12.96 16.11
C THR A 148 -5.28 -13.07 16.81
N ALA A 149 -5.05 -14.15 17.56
CA ALA A 149 -3.77 -14.38 18.22
C ALA A 149 -2.61 -14.48 17.20
N GLU A 150 -2.85 -15.14 16.07
CA GLU A 150 -1.88 -15.24 14.97
C GLU A 150 -1.56 -13.87 14.36
N GLU A 151 -2.57 -13.00 14.21
CA GLU A 151 -2.36 -11.65 13.70
C GLU A 151 -1.55 -10.78 14.69
N VAL A 152 -1.74 -10.96 16.00
CA VAL A 152 -0.91 -10.29 17.02
C VAL A 152 0.55 -10.70 16.93
N GLU A 153 0.84 -12.00 16.84
CA GLU A 153 2.22 -12.48 16.71
C GLU A 153 2.88 -11.92 15.43
N ARG A 154 2.17 -11.94 14.30
CA ARG A 154 2.67 -11.34 13.05
C ARG A 154 2.97 -9.85 13.19
N ARG A 155 2.05 -9.07 13.78
CA ARG A 155 2.24 -7.63 13.98
C ARG A 155 3.38 -7.34 14.97
N MET A 156 3.56 -8.17 15.99
CA MET A 156 4.71 -8.08 16.90
C MET A 156 6.03 -8.39 16.20
N ASP A 157 6.06 -9.39 15.33
CA ASP A 157 7.24 -9.69 14.51
C ASP A 157 7.59 -8.56 13.54
N ALA A 158 6.58 -7.93 12.94
CA ALA A 158 6.77 -6.74 12.11
C ALA A 158 7.32 -5.57 12.93
N ALA A 159 6.75 -5.29 14.10
CA ALA A 159 7.23 -4.24 15.00
C ALA A 159 8.69 -4.46 15.43
N ARG A 160 9.08 -5.72 15.69
CA ARG A 160 10.47 -6.10 16.02
C ARG A 160 11.45 -5.98 14.84
N ALA A 161 10.94 -5.85 13.62
CA ALA A 161 11.76 -5.67 12.42
C ALA A 161 11.93 -4.19 12.02
N VAL A 162 11.15 -3.27 12.61
CA VAL A 162 11.25 -1.83 12.32
C VAL A 162 12.61 -1.30 12.77
N THR A 163 13.30 -0.62 11.85
CA THR A 163 14.61 0.01 12.11
C THR A 163 14.52 1.50 12.34
N THR A 164 13.35 2.12 12.31
CA THR A 164 13.18 3.57 12.51
C THR A 164 12.40 3.84 13.80
N SER A 165 12.81 4.84 14.59
CA SER A 165 12.04 5.19 15.79
C SER A 165 12.20 6.66 16.18
N ALA A 166 11.07 7.34 16.40
CA ALA A 166 11.08 8.72 16.86
C ALA A 166 11.72 8.83 18.27
N PRO A 167 12.52 9.88 18.54
CA PRO A 167 13.27 10.02 19.80
C PRO A 167 12.42 9.85 21.06
N GLN A 168 11.19 10.38 21.06
CA GLN A 168 10.27 10.28 22.20
C GLN A 168 9.92 8.84 22.60
N TYR A 169 9.85 7.90 21.64
CA TYR A 169 9.60 6.49 21.95
C TYR A 169 10.84 5.83 22.53
N ARG A 170 12.03 6.17 22.01
CA ARG A 170 13.31 5.70 22.54
C ARG A 170 13.53 6.15 23.98
N GLN A 171 13.26 7.42 24.29
CA GLN A 171 13.35 7.97 25.65
C GLN A 171 12.43 7.26 26.67
N SER A 172 11.35 6.63 26.20
CA SER A 172 10.41 5.89 27.04
C SER A 172 10.90 4.49 27.47
N VAL A 173 12.04 4.03 26.93
CA VAL A 173 12.64 2.71 27.19
C VAL A 173 13.97 2.86 27.90
N ASP A 174 14.12 2.24 29.07
CA ASP A 174 15.29 2.42 29.94
C ASP A 174 16.62 2.01 29.26
N ALA A 175 16.59 1.04 28.35
CA ALA A 175 17.77 0.60 27.60
C ALA A 175 18.40 1.69 26.73
N TYR A 176 17.67 2.77 26.40
CA TYR A 176 18.20 3.92 25.65
C TYR A 176 18.80 5.02 26.54
N ARG A 177 18.66 4.92 27.86
CA ARG A 177 19.23 5.91 28.80
C ARG A 177 20.75 5.80 28.93
N VAL A 178 21.36 4.78 28.33
CA VAL A 178 22.82 4.66 28.19
C VAL A 178 23.33 5.88 27.44
N THR A 179 24.38 6.51 27.96
CA THR A 179 24.99 7.68 27.34
C THR A 179 26.26 7.31 26.58
N TYR A 180 26.53 8.06 25.50
CA TYR A 180 27.77 7.97 24.74
C TYR A 180 28.46 9.35 24.72
N PRO A 181 29.80 9.39 24.72
CA PRO A 181 30.53 10.63 24.57
C PRO A 181 30.57 11.09 23.11
N GLU A 182 30.51 12.39 22.92
CA GLU A 182 30.71 13.07 21.64
C GLU A 182 31.60 14.30 21.81
N TYR A 183 32.25 14.68 20.71
CA TYR A 183 33.15 15.81 20.59
C TYR A 183 32.82 16.58 19.32
N TYR A 184 32.62 17.89 19.46
CA TYR A 184 32.49 18.80 18.31
C TYR A 184 33.72 19.67 18.22
N ALA A 185 34.14 19.93 16.99
CA ALA A 185 35.05 21.00 16.66
C ALA A 185 34.43 21.82 15.52
N THR A 186 34.08 23.06 15.81
CA THR A 186 33.45 23.98 14.86
C THR A 186 34.39 25.13 14.54
N GLN A 187 34.48 25.50 13.27
CA GLN A 187 35.24 26.65 12.81
C GLN A 187 34.39 27.49 11.85
N ASP A 188 34.05 28.69 12.30
CA ASP A 188 33.37 29.70 11.49
C ASP A 188 34.34 30.67 10.85
N ARG A 189 34.17 30.89 9.54
CA ARG A 189 34.92 31.90 8.80
C ARG A 189 33.97 32.80 8.03
N SER A 190 34.25 34.09 8.02
CA SER A 190 33.56 35.08 7.18
C SER A 190 34.51 35.57 6.08
N TYR A 191 34.02 35.67 4.85
CA TYR A 191 34.80 36.03 3.67
C TYR A 191 34.30 37.31 2.98
N GLY A 192 35.21 37.96 2.25
CA GLY A 192 34.97 39.19 1.50
C GLY A 192 34.97 40.45 2.37
N LEU A 193 35.15 41.61 1.74
CA LEU A 193 35.25 42.92 2.40
C LEU A 193 34.01 43.25 3.25
N LEU A 194 32.83 42.80 2.83
CA LEU A 194 31.56 43.02 3.52
C LEU A 194 31.14 41.86 4.42
N ARG A 195 31.96 40.80 4.55
CA ARG A 195 31.67 39.59 5.37
C ARG A 195 30.28 38.98 5.10
N ARG A 196 29.83 39.01 3.84
CA ARG A 196 28.50 38.52 3.44
C ARG A 196 28.47 37.04 3.09
N SER A 197 29.64 36.45 2.83
CA SER A 197 29.80 35.01 2.65
C SER A 197 30.48 34.42 3.88
N GLY A 198 30.14 33.21 4.25
CA GLY A 198 30.74 32.50 5.37
C GLY A 198 30.88 31.01 5.09
N SER A 199 31.73 30.35 5.87
CA SER A 199 31.81 28.90 5.92
C SER A 199 31.78 28.45 7.37
N GLU A 200 30.92 27.49 7.67
CA GLU A 200 30.89 26.78 8.95
C GLU A 200 31.45 25.38 8.71
N LEU A 201 32.63 25.09 9.27
CA LEU A 201 33.24 23.77 9.21
C LEU A 201 33.00 23.03 10.53
N VAL A 202 32.42 21.84 10.46
CA VAL A 202 32.12 20.99 11.61
C VAL A 202 32.83 19.65 11.47
N VAL A 203 33.57 19.27 12.52
CA VAL A 203 34.08 17.92 12.72
C VAL A 203 33.42 17.36 13.97
N HIS A 204 32.59 16.34 13.81
CA HIS A 204 31.85 15.70 14.89
C HIS A 204 32.35 14.28 15.08
N VAL A 205 32.85 13.99 16.28
CA VAL A 205 33.37 12.68 16.67
C VAL A 205 32.46 12.12 17.74
N PHE A 206 31.99 10.89 17.61
CA PHE A 206 31.16 10.27 18.67
C PHE A 206 31.32 8.77 18.73
N ASP A 207 31.14 8.24 19.93
CA ASP A 207 31.22 6.81 20.21
C ASP A 207 29.99 6.08 19.66
N VAL A 208 30.24 5.02 18.90
CA VAL A 208 29.22 4.11 18.38
C VAL A 208 29.40 2.70 18.90
N SER A 209 30.17 2.52 19.98
CA SER A 209 30.46 1.20 20.55
C SER A 209 29.19 0.45 20.96
N ALA A 210 28.17 1.16 21.44
CA ALA A 210 26.86 0.58 21.76
C ALA A 210 26.10 0.03 20.53
N ILE A 211 26.38 0.53 19.33
CA ILE A 211 25.77 0.10 18.07
C ILE A 211 26.42 -1.19 17.56
N PHE A 212 27.76 -1.23 17.59
CA PHE A 212 28.53 -2.32 16.99
C PHE A 212 28.88 -3.45 17.98
N GLY A 213 28.75 -3.22 19.29
CA GLY A 213 29.05 -4.22 20.32
C GLY A 213 30.54 -4.42 20.60
N HIS A 214 31.39 -3.61 19.97
CA HIS A 214 32.83 -3.51 20.21
C HIS A 214 33.25 -2.03 20.16
N ALA A 215 34.50 -1.73 20.52
CA ALA A 215 35.00 -0.36 20.44
C ALA A 215 34.94 0.16 18.99
N ALA A 216 34.18 1.24 18.77
CA ALA A 216 34.02 1.85 17.46
C ALA A 216 33.67 3.35 17.59
N THR A 217 34.30 4.18 16.76
CA THR A 217 34.11 5.63 16.74
C THR A 217 33.83 6.12 15.33
N VAL A 218 32.93 7.09 15.21
CA VAL A 218 32.61 7.75 13.94
C VAL A 218 33.11 9.17 13.95
N VAL A 219 33.59 9.63 12.79
CA VAL A 219 33.93 11.02 12.53
C VAL A 219 33.14 11.52 11.33
N ARG A 220 32.31 12.54 11.52
CA ARG A 220 31.63 13.29 10.46
C ARG A 220 32.41 14.56 10.17
N ILE A 221 32.64 14.83 8.89
CA ILE A 221 33.25 16.07 8.41
C ILE A 221 32.27 16.72 7.43
N SER A 222 31.92 17.98 7.69
CA SER A 222 31.03 18.76 6.83
C SER A 222 31.39 20.23 6.87
N ARG A 223 31.35 20.92 5.73
CA ARG A 223 31.47 22.38 5.66
C ARG A 223 30.27 22.96 4.92
N ALA A 224 29.57 23.90 5.54
CA ALA A 224 28.48 24.64 4.93
C ALA A 224 28.97 26.02 4.46
N ASP A 225 29.07 26.21 3.15
CA ASP A 225 29.45 27.47 2.52
C ASP A 225 28.18 28.28 2.23
N THR A 226 27.99 29.41 2.91
CA THR A 226 26.84 30.31 2.77
C THR A 226 27.25 31.59 2.05
N PHE A 227 26.51 32.00 1.01
CA PHE A 227 26.80 33.23 0.27
C PHE A 227 25.52 33.95 -0.20
N PRO A 228 25.59 35.24 -0.59
CA PRO A 228 24.44 35.97 -1.12
C PRO A 228 23.83 35.24 -2.32
N ASN A 229 22.51 35.11 -2.35
CA ASN A 229 21.84 34.43 -3.46
C ASN A 229 22.00 35.27 -4.76
N PRO A 230 22.73 34.78 -5.79
CA PRO A 230 22.96 35.55 -7.01
C PRO A 230 21.65 35.77 -7.81
N ASP A 231 20.69 34.86 -7.67
CA ASP A 231 19.39 34.93 -8.32
C ASP A 231 18.33 35.68 -7.50
N TYR A 232 18.68 36.24 -6.34
CA TYR A 232 17.72 36.86 -5.42
C TYR A 232 16.86 37.92 -6.11
N ALA A 233 17.46 38.87 -6.83
CA ALA A 233 16.73 39.95 -7.49
C ALA A 233 15.79 39.43 -8.58
N LYS A 234 16.21 38.39 -9.31
CA LYS A 234 15.42 37.76 -10.37
C LYS A 234 14.24 36.97 -9.80
N GLN A 235 14.47 36.16 -8.78
CA GLN A 235 13.44 35.38 -8.10
C GLN A 235 12.45 36.29 -7.37
N GLN A 236 12.93 37.37 -6.75
CA GLN A 236 12.09 38.35 -6.07
C GLN A 236 11.19 39.11 -7.05
N ALA A 237 11.70 39.44 -8.24
CA ALA A 237 10.92 40.09 -9.30
C ALA A 237 9.83 39.19 -9.90
N GLN A 238 9.99 37.87 -9.81
CA GLN A 238 9.03 36.87 -10.30
C GLN A 238 8.02 36.42 -9.24
N ARG A 239 8.09 37.00 -8.04
CA ARG A 239 7.29 36.58 -6.90
C ARG A 239 5.83 37.00 -7.06
N THR A 240 4.90 36.06 -6.81
CA THR A 240 3.47 36.33 -6.67
C THR A 240 3.05 36.28 -5.19
N VAL A 241 1.81 36.72 -4.89
CA VAL A 241 1.25 36.70 -3.52
C VAL A 241 1.23 35.29 -2.90
N LEU A 242 1.19 34.24 -3.72
CA LEU A 242 1.20 32.84 -3.29
C LEU A 242 2.60 32.22 -3.23
N SER A 243 3.64 32.98 -3.58
CA SER A 243 5.01 32.47 -3.61
C SER A 243 5.69 32.55 -2.24
N SER A 244 6.43 31.50 -1.91
CA SER A 244 7.30 31.44 -0.72
C SER A 244 8.30 32.61 -0.70
N PRO A 245 8.74 33.07 0.48
CA PRO A 245 9.79 34.08 0.59
C PRO A 245 11.08 33.62 -0.13
N VAL A 246 11.64 34.48 -0.97
CA VAL A 246 12.93 34.23 -1.63
C VAL A 246 14.03 34.37 -0.58
N GLN A 247 14.92 33.37 -0.49
CA GLN A 247 16.03 33.42 0.45
C GLN A 247 17.14 34.35 -0.07
N GLY A 248 17.55 35.32 0.74
CA GLY A 248 18.63 36.27 0.42
C GLY A 248 20.04 35.65 0.44
N LYS A 249 20.17 34.41 0.92
CA LYS A 249 21.40 33.64 0.97
C LYS A 249 21.14 32.23 0.48
N VAL A 250 22.16 31.59 -0.09
CA VAL A 250 22.17 30.16 -0.43
C VAL A 250 23.30 29.48 0.35
N THR A 251 23.04 28.24 0.77
CA THR A 251 24.00 27.41 1.50
C THR A 251 24.26 26.13 0.73
N TYR A 252 25.53 25.76 0.60
CA TYR A 252 25.96 24.52 -0.06
C TYR A 252 26.94 23.75 0.83
N GLY A 253 26.79 22.42 0.86
CA GLY A 253 27.69 21.54 1.61
C GLY A 253 28.90 21.11 0.77
N VAL A 254 30.08 21.10 1.37
CA VAL A 254 31.31 20.55 0.79
C VAL A 254 32.16 19.86 1.87
N VAL A 255 32.99 18.90 1.47
CA VAL A 255 34.00 18.27 2.34
C VAL A 255 35.40 18.67 1.88
N PRO A 256 36.15 19.47 2.67
CA PRO A 256 37.51 19.87 2.31
C PRO A 256 38.46 18.68 2.28
N ALA A 257 39.08 18.41 1.13
CA ALA A 257 39.98 17.27 0.94
C ALA A 257 41.19 17.26 1.88
N PRO A 258 41.91 18.39 2.11
CA PRO A 258 43.08 18.38 3.00
C PRO A 258 42.75 17.94 4.43
N LEU A 259 41.61 18.39 4.95
CA LEU A 259 41.14 18.01 6.28
C LEU A 259 40.70 16.55 6.31
N PHE A 260 39.92 16.12 5.33
CA PHE A 260 39.46 14.74 5.21
C PHE A 260 40.65 13.76 5.11
N GLU A 261 41.63 14.04 4.27
CA GLU A 261 42.84 13.21 4.10
C GLU A 261 43.65 13.14 5.42
N ALA A 262 43.80 14.27 6.12
CA ALA A 262 44.50 14.31 7.42
C ALA A 262 43.77 13.50 8.49
N VAL A 263 42.45 13.66 8.63
CA VAL A 263 41.62 12.91 9.59
C VAL A 263 41.62 11.41 9.25
N HIS A 264 41.45 11.06 7.98
CA HIS A 264 41.50 9.66 7.54
C HIS A 264 42.86 9.00 7.87
N ALA A 265 43.97 9.70 7.63
CA ALA A 265 45.31 9.18 7.91
C ALA A 265 45.58 8.95 9.41
N VAL A 266 45.16 9.87 10.29
CA VAL A 266 45.34 9.71 11.74
C VAL A 266 44.43 8.61 12.30
N LEU A 267 43.22 8.43 11.77
CA LEU A 267 42.33 7.33 12.15
C LEU A 267 42.89 5.98 11.68
N ALA A 268 43.42 5.90 10.46
CA ALA A 268 44.07 4.69 9.95
C ALA A 268 45.29 4.30 10.79
N SER A 269 46.08 5.29 11.22
CA SER A 269 47.22 5.07 12.11
C SER A 269 46.78 4.64 13.51
N ALA A 270 45.66 5.16 14.01
CA ALA A 270 45.07 4.78 15.28
C ALA A 270 44.43 3.38 15.25
N ASN A 271 44.11 2.84 14.07
CA ASN A 271 43.46 1.54 13.84
C ASN A 271 44.38 0.52 13.11
N PRO A 272 45.55 0.15 13.68
CA PRO A 272 46.49 -0.75 13.01
C PRO A 272 45.95 -2.20 13.02
N GLY A 273 45.12 -2.54 12.04
CA GLY A 273 44.51 -3.87 11.92
C GLY A 273 43.21 -3.89 11.14
N ALA A 274 42.54 -2.74 10.98
CA ALA A 274 41.32 -2.60 10.20
C ALA A 274 41.35 -1.31 9.37
N ALA A 275 40.79 -1.37 8.16
CA ALA A 275 40.66 -0.19 7.32
C ALA A 275 39.62 0.77 7.90
N VAL A 276 39.88 2.08 7.81
CA VAL A 276 38.86 3.10 8.09
C VAL A 276 37.84 3.04 6.97
N GLN A 277 36.57 2.82 7.33
CA GLN A 277 35.48 2.76 6.37
C GLN A 277 34.98 4.17 6.10
N VAL A 278 34.77 4.51 4.82
CA VAL A 278 34.31 5.84 4.41
C VAL A 278 32.97 5.71 3.70
N ALA A 279 31.98 6.49 4.13
CA ALA A 279 30.65 6.50 3.54
C ALA A 279 30.11 7.91 3.37
N SER A 280 29.19 8.06 2.42
CA SER A 280 28.44 9.31 2.21
C SER A 280 27.33 9.52 3.22
N ARG A 281 26.87 8.45 3.89
CA ARG A 281 25.78 8.47 4.86
C ARG A 281 25.82 7.24 5.76
N PRO A 282 25.20 7.27 6.96
CA PRO A 282 25.22 6.16 7.90
C PRO A 282 24.57 4.86 7.38
N SER A 283 23.62 4.95 6.45
CA SER A 283 22.87 3.78 5.96
C SER A 283 23.72 2.71 5.27
N PHE A 284 24.96 3.02 4.88
CA PHE A 284 25.94 2.05 4.40
C PHE A 284 26.31 0.97 5.43
N TRP A 285 26.12 1.25 6.73
CA TRP A 285 26.44 0.33 7.81
C TRP A 285 25.24 -0.41 8.39
N MET A 286 24.06 -0.24 7.81
CA MET A 286 22.85 -0.97 8.22
C MET A 286 22.96 -2.46 7.83
N VAL A 287 22.41 -3.31 8.69
CA VAL A 287 22.25 -4.74 8.39
C VAL A 287 20.79 -5.01 7.99
N PRO A 288 20.51 -5.73 6.89
CA PRO A 288 19.14 -6.07 6.52
C PRO A 288 18.42 -6.83 7.64
N VAL A 289 17.27 -6.32 8.06
CA VAL A 289 16.42 -6.96 9.06
C VAL A 289 15.24 -7.61 8.36
N LYS A 290 15.09 -8.92 8.52
CA LYS A 290 13.95 -9.67 8.00
C LYS A 290 12.92 -9.90 9.10
N THR A 291 11.64 -9.78 8.75
CA THR A 291 10.55 -10.25 9.60
C THR A 291 10.64 -11.77 9.73
N LYS A 292 10.39 -12.30 10.94
CA LYS A 292 10.32 -13.76 11.16
C LYS A 292 9.09 -14.35 10.49
N SER A 293 7.96 -13.67 10.66
CA SER A 293 6.75 -13.89 9.88
C SER A 293 7.01 -13.45 8.44
N GLY A 294 7.13 -14.42 7.52
CA GLY A 294 7.36 -14.14 6.11
C GLY A 294 6.18 -13.43 5.46
N VAL A 295 6.46 -12.52 4.53
CA VAL A 295 5.44 -11.93 3.65
C VAL A 295 4.91 -13.02 2.70
N PRO A 296 3.58 -13.10 2.46
CA PRO A 296 3.03 -14.02 1.47
C PRO A 296 3.72 -13.86 0.10
N THR A 297 4.18 -14.97 -0.48
CA THR A 297 4.89 -14.93 -1.76
C THR A 297 3.98 -14.43 -2.87
N MET A 298 4.46 -13.44 -3.62
CA MET A 298 3.75 -12.89 -4.77
C MET A 298 4.24 -13.55 -6.07
N THR A 299 3.46 -14.51 -6.57
CA THR A 299 3.69 -15.11 -7.91
C THR A 299 2.64 -14.59 -8.88
N LEU A 300 3.05 -13.67 -9.76
CA LEU A 300 2.18 -13.03 -10.74
C LEU A 300 1.99 -13.94 -11.96
N VAL A 301 0.72 -14.18 -12.34
CA VAL A 301 0.33 -15.04 -13.45
C VAL A 301 -0.26 -14.18 -14.57
N PRO A 302 0.55 -13.80 -15.59
CA PRO A 302 0.09 -12.98 -16.71
C PRO A 302 -0.79 -13.80 -17.68
N PRO A 303 -1.50 -13.13 -18.62
CA PRO A 303 -2.26 -13.84 -19.64
C PRO A 303 -1.35 -14.66 -20.55
N GLN A 304 -1.78 -15.86 -20.95
CA GLN A 304 -0.99 -16.75 -21.81
C GLN A 304 -0.87 -16.17 -23.23
N ALA A 305 0.36 -15.89 -23.69
CA ALA A 305 0.64 -15.30 -25.01
C ALA A 305 0.55 -16.30 -26.20
N GLY A 306 0.35 -17.60 -25.93
CA GLY A 306 0.41 -18.66 -26.95
C GLY A 306 -0.93 -19.27 -27.40
N ARG A 307 -2.06 -18.78 -26.88
CA ARG A 307 -3.40 -19.21 -27.28
C ARG A 307 -4.07 -18.14 -28.14
N LEU A 308 -4.83 -18.57 -29.15
CA LEU A 308 -5.63 -17.65 -29.96
C LEU A 308 -6.64 -16.92 -29.04
N PRO A 309 -6.67 -15.58 -29.06
CA PRO A 309 -7.64 -14.83 -28.29
C PRO A 309 -9.05 -15.03 -28.83
N ILE A 310 -10.06 -14.84 -27.97
CA ILE A 310 -11.47 -14.80 -28.41
C ILE A 310 -11.81 -13.35 -28.72
N GLU A 311 -12.24 -13.12 -29.96
CA GLU A 311 -12.68 -11.80 -30.42
C GLU A 311 -14.06 -11.46 -29.86
N ALA A 312 -14.21 -10.21 -29.43
CA ALA A 312 -15.51 -9.67 -29.03
C ALA A 312 -16.41 -9.45 -30.24
N GLU A 313 -17.67 -9.83 -30.12
CA GLU A 313 -18.74 -9.20 -30.88
C GLU A 313 -19.02 -7.81 -30.27
N SER A 314 -18.99 -6.76 -31.10
CA SER A 314 -19.25 -5.38 -30.65
C SER A 314 -20.64 -4.94 -31.07
N ILE A 315 -21.41 -4.51 -30.09
CA ILE A 315 -22.77 -3.98 -30.25
C ILE A 315 -22.71 -2.49 -29.92
N PRO A 316 -22.49 -1.60 -30.92
CA PRO A 316 -22.41 -0.17 -30.68
C PRO A 316 -23.77 0.38 -30.25
N TRP A 317 -23.80 1.50 -29.53
CA TRP A 317 -25.06 2.13 -29.10
C TRP A 317 -26.02 2.41 -30.25
N ALA A 318 -25.50 2.75 -31.44
CA ALA A 318 -26.32 2.99 -32.63
C ALA A 318 -27.04 1.73 -33.18
N ALA A 319 -26.60 0.53 -32.81
CA ALA A 319 -27.23 -0.73 -33.21
C ALA A 319 -28.37 -1.17 -32.28
N ILE A 320 -28.57 -0.45 -31.15
CA ILE A 320 -29.65 -0.72 -30.21
C ILE A 320 -30.85 0.14 -30.63
N ALA A 321 -31.95 -0.51 -31.02
CA ALA A 321 -33.14 0.17 -31.53
C ALA A 321 -33.72 1.13 -30.47
N ASN A 322 -33.99 2.37 -30.88
CA ASN A 322 -34.42 3.50 -30.04
C ASN A 322 -33.37 4.10 -29.10
N ALA A 323 -32.15 3.53 -29.02
CA ALA A 323 -31.08 4.15 -28.26
C ALA A 323 -30.76 5.52 -28.88
N GLN A 324 -31.01 6.59 -28.12
CA GLN A 324 -30.43 7.88 -28.45
C GLN A 324 -28.93 7.80 -28.18
N SER A 325 -28.19 7.21 -29.11
CA SER A 325 -26.74 7.00 -29.02
C SER A 325 -25.96 8.29 -28.74
N SER A 326 -26.51 9.46 -29.10
CA SER A 326 -25.95 10.78 -28.80
C SER A 326 -26.26 11.30 -27.38
N ALA A 327 -27.16 10.65 -26.65
CA ALA A 327 -27.60 11.08 -25.32
C ALA A 327 -26.89 10.30 -24.21
N ILE A 328 -26.48 9.05 -24.41
CA ILE A 328 -25.73 8.27 -23.41
C ILE A 328 -24.35 8.90 -23.21
N SER A 329 -24.12 9.46 -22.01
CA SER A 329 -22.93 10.23 -21.67
C SER A 329 -21.97 9.46 -20.77
N TYR A 330 -22.48 8.69 -19.80
CA TYR A 330 -21.66 7.91 -18.88
C TYR A 330 -22.30 6.57 -18.53
N ALA A 331 -21.58 5.49 -18.80
CA ALA A 331 -22.01 4.14 -18.46
C ALA A 331 -21.52 3.75 -17.05
N GLN A 332 -22.39 3.17 -16.23
CA GLN A 332 -22.06 2.86 -14.83
C GLN A 332 -21.94 1.37 -14.60
N ASP A 333 -23.01 0.61 -14.82
CA ASP A 333 -23.05 -0.79 -14.40
C ASP A 333 -23.87 -1.66 -15.36
N LEU A 334 -23.59 -2.96 -15.36
CA LEU A 334 -24.18 -3.98 -16.22
C LEU A 334 -24.35 -5.28 -15.45
N ILE A 335 -25.55 -5.87 -15.52
CA ILE A 335 -25.84 -7.23 -15.05
C ILE A 335 -26.53 -8.03 -16.16
N ALA A 336 -26.30 -9.35 -16.18
CA ALA A 336 -27.08 -10.27 -17.00
C ALA A 336 -28.21 -10.90 -16.16
N LEU A 337 -29.40 -10.97 -16.74
CA LEU A 337 -30.59 -11.57 -16.12
C LEU A 337 -30.69 -13.06 -16.49
N PRO A 338 -31.40 -13.89 -15.70
CA PRO A 338 -31.54 -15.33 -15.96
C PRO A 338 -32.13 -15.66 -17.34
N GLY A 339 -32.97 -14.77 -17.89
CA GLY A 339 -33.59 -14.93 -19.21
C GLY A 339 -32.69 -14.60 -20.41
N GLY A 340 -31.45 -14.16 -20.20
CA GLY A 340 -30.53 -13.72 -21.25
C GLY A 340 -30.56 -12.22 -21.56
N ASP A 341 -31.54 -11.50 -21.01
CA ASP A 341 -31.61 -10.04 -21.07
C ASP A 341 -30.49 -9.37 -20.25
N LEU A 342 -30.17 -8.14 -20.59
CA LEU A 342 -29.20 -7.31 -19.86
C LEU A 342 -29.92 -6.17 -19.15
N LEU A 343 -29.43 -5.78 -17.98
CA LEU A 343 -29.84 -4.55 -17.32
C LEU A 343 -28.62 -3.64 -17.16
N LEU A 344 -28.78 -2.38 -17.56
CA LEU A 344 -27.71 -1.39 -17.54
C LEU A 344 -28.14 -0.12 -16.82
N SER A 345 -27.18 0.46 -16.10
CA SER A 345 -27.30 1.79 -15.54
C SER A 345 -26.43 2.76 -16.34
N VAL A 346 -27.05 3.79 -16.89
CA VAL A 346 -26.35 4.83 -17.65
C VAL A 346 -26.89 6.23 -17.32
N GLU A 347 -26.04 7.23 -17.54
CA GLU A 347 -26.38 8.64 -17.52
C GLU A 347 -26.61 9.12 -18.95
N VAL A 348 -27.69 9.88 -19.14
CA VAL A 348 -28.20 10.35 -20.42
C VAL A 348 -28.38 11.87 -20.37
N LEU A 349 -27.77 12.58 -21.32
CA LEU A 349 -27.92 14.00 -21.54
C LEU A 349 -29.13 14.27 -22.44
N GLY A 350 -30.20 14.80 -21.86
CA GLY A 350 -31.42 15.19 -22.57
C GLY A 350 -31.73 16.67 -22.36
N GLY A 351 -31.79 17.46 -23.44
CA GLY A 351 -32.22 18.86 -23.37
C GLY A 351 -31.35 19.76 -22.48
N GLY A 352 -30.05 19.44 -22.32
CA GLY A 352 -29.12 20.20 -21.47
C GLY A 352 -29.16 19.82 -19.98
N VAL A 353 -29.97 18.83 -19.59
CA VAL A 353 -30.03 18.31 -18.22
C VAL A 353 -29.58 16.85 -18.21
N PHE A 354 -28.71 16.50 -17.28
CA PHE A 354 -28.34 15.10 -17.03
C PHE A 354 -29.50 14.38 -16.34
N SER A 355 -29.89 13.25 -16.90
CA SER A 355 -30.81 12.29 -16.28
C SER A 355 -30.12 10.94 -16.22
N SER A 356 -30.46 10.13 -15.24
CA SER A 356 -29.95 8.77 -15.12
C SER A 356 -31.08 7.78 -15.17
N GLY A 357 -30.80 6.59 -15.66
CA GLY A 357 -31.81 5.56 -15.73
C GLY A 357 -31.25 4.17 -15.60
N VAL A 358 -32.19 3.24 -15.58
CA VAL A 358 -31.94 1.82 -15.70
C VAL A 358 -32.70 1.35 -16.93
N TRP A 359 -32.01 0.68 -17.86
CA TRP A 359 -32.60 0.14 -19.08
C TRP A 359 -32.44 -1.37 -19.10
N ARG A 360 -33.47 -2.04 -19.63
CA ARG A 360 -33.42 -3.45 -19.98
C ARG A 360 -33.17 -3.58 -21.48
N LEU A 361 -32.14 -4.32 -21.85
CA LEU A 361 -31.88 -4.74 -23.22
C LEU A 361 -32.28 -6.18 -23.41
N TYR A 362 -32.92 -6.44 -24.53
CA TYR A 362 -33.38 -7.77 -24.90
C TYR A 362 -33.28 -7.95 -26.40
N TRP A 363 -33.06 -9.19 -26.83
CA TRP A 363 -32.97 -9.55 -28.23
C TRP A 363 -34.35 -9.96 -28.74
N GLN A 364 -34.85 -9.27 -29.76
CA GLN A 364 -36.14 -9.58 -30.38
C GLN A 364 -36.09 -9.28 -31.88
N ASP A 365 -36.65 -10.17 -32.70
CA ASP A 365 -36.76 -10.00 -34.16
C ASP A 365 -35.41 -9.76 -34.86
N GLY A 366 -34.32 -10.35 -34.33
CA GLY A 366 -32.97 -10.23 -34.89
C GLY A 366 -32.27 -8.91 -34.60
N GLN A 367 -32.75 -8.12 -33.64
CA GLN A 367 -32.14 -6.85 -33.23
C GLN A 367 -32.19 -6.67 -31.71
N TRP A 368 -31.24 -5.91 -31.16
CA TRP A 368 -31.27 -5.46 -29.78
C TRP A 368 -32.29 -4.32 -29.63
N LYS A 369 -33.21 -4.48 -28.67
CA LYS A 369 -34.18 -3.45 -28.28
C LYS A 369 -33.95 -3.05 -26.83
N GLU A 370 -34.41 -1.86 -26.48
CA GLU A 370 -34.33 -1.33 -25.12
C GLU A 370 -35.71 -1.01 -24.53
N THR A 371 -35.80 -1.03 -23.20
CA THR A 371 -36.95 -0.51 -22.46
C THR A 371 -36.44 0.20 -21.21
N LEU A 372 -36.89 1.44 -21.02
CA LEU A 372 -36.60 2.22 -19.83
C LEU A 372 -37.36 1.62 -18.64
N VAL A 373 -36.61 1.15 -17.65
CA VAL A 373 -37.14 0.52 -16.42
C VAL A 373 -37.35 1.57 -15.34
N TRP A 374 -36.42 2.52 -15.23
CA TRP A 374 -36.43 3.55 -14.20
C TRP A 374 -35.65 4.78 -14.67
N GLN A 375 -36.07 5.97 -14.24
CA GLN A 375 -35.35 7.22 -14.52
C GLN A 375 -35.48 8.20 -13.35
N ASN A 376 -34.37 8.86 -13.01
CA ASN A 376 -34.33 9.97 -12.06
C ASN A 376 -33.15 10.90 -12.37
N LYS A 377 -32.95 11.97 -11.59
CA LYS A 377 -31.81 12.88 -11.75
C LYS A 377 -30.49 12.29 -11.26
N ASP A 378 -30.54 11.37 -10.30
CA ASP A 378 -29.35 10.80 -9.68
C ASP A 378 -29.01 9.42 -10.25
N ILE A 379 -27.70 9.16 -10.38
CA ILE A 379 -27.19 7.97 -11.06
C ILE A 379 -27.22 6.74 -10.14
N PRO A 380 -27.90 5.65 -10.52
CA PRO A 380 -27.79 4.40 -9.80
C PRO A 380 -26.42 3.77 -10.09
N ARG A 381 -25.49 3.89 -9.16
CA ARG A 381 -24.10 3.45 -9.37
C ARG A 381 -23.93 1.94 -9.26
N GLN A 382 -24.93 1.19 -8.82
CA GLN A 382 -24.75 -0.23 -8.60
C GLN A 382 -26.06 -0.96 -8.84
N LEU A 383 -25.98 -2.03 -9.64
CA LEU A 383 -27.03 -2.99 -9.85
C LEU A 383 -26.63 -4.30 -9.15
N VAL A 384 -27.50 -4.84 -8.31
CA VAL A 384 -27.24 -6.12 -7.61
C VAL A 384 -28.46 -7.03 -7.76
N LEU A 385 -28.30 -8.08 -8.55
CA LEU A 385 -29.33 -9.10 -8.76
C LEU A 385 -29.32 -10.11 -7.61
N SER A 386 -30.48 -10.43 -7.02
CA SER A 386 -30.61 -11.46 -5.98
C SER A 386 -30.16 -12.85 -6.47
N ALA A 387 -29.76 -13.71 -5.53
CA ALA A 387 -29.25 -15.05 -5.80
C ALA A 387 -30.25 -15.97 -6.54
N ASP A 388 -31.55 -15.71 -6.40
CA ASP A 388 -32.63 -16.40 -7.12
C ASP A 388 -32.92 -15.81 -8.51
N GLY A 389 -32.28 -14.68 -8.87
CA GLY A 389 -32.44 -14.03 -10.16
C GLY A 389 -33.77 -13.27 -10.32
N HIS A 390 -34.57 -13.11 -9.26
CA HIS A 390 -35.90 -12.51 -9.35
C HIS A 390 -35.93 -10.99 -9.12
N THR A 391 -35.02 -10.46 -8.30
CA THR A 391 -35.05 -9.06 -7.88
C THR A 391 -33.72 -8.37 -8.12
N VAL A 392 -33.72 -7.29 -8.90
CA VAL A 392 -32.56 -6.40 -9.02
C VAL A 392 -32.71 -5.23 -8.06
N TRP A 393 -31.76 -5.11 -7.15
CA TRP A 393 -31.65 -3.98 -6.24
C TRP A 393 -30.72 -2.91 -6.82
N PHE A 394 -31.10 -1.66 -6.64
CA PHE A 394 -30.25 -0.50 -6.92
C PHE A 394 -30.63 0.66 -6.01
N SER A 395 -29.75 1.64 -5.87
CA SER A 395 -30.00 2.80 -5.02
C SER A 395 -29.77 4.11 -5.75
N SER A 396 -30.46 5.15 -5.31
CA SER A 396 -30.21 6.53 -5.71
C SER A 396 -30.26 7.45 -4.50
N SER A 397 -29.48 8.53 -4.51
CA SER A 397 -29.54 9.57 -3.50
C SER A 397 -29.54 10.94 -4.18
N PRO A 398 -30.55 11.80 -3.93
CA PRO A 398 -30.57 13.17 -4.41
C PRO A 398 -29.34 13.92 -3.95
N ALA A 399 -28.65 14.56 -4.89
CA ALA A 399 -27.42 15.30 -4.63
C ALA A 399 -27.48 16.29 -3.45
N ASN A 400 -28.68 16.75 -3.05
CA ASN A 400 -28.89 17.85 -2.11
C ASN A 400 -29.90 17.57 -0.97
N THR A 401 -30.52 16.39 -0.85
CA THR A 401 -31.54 16.16 0.21
C THR A 401 -31.12 15.17 1.29
N GLY A 402 -30.02 14.43 1.10
CA GLY A 402 -29.56 13.41 2.05
C GLY A 402 -30.45 12.16 2.11
N ASP A 403 -31.57 12.14 1.37
CA ASP A 403 -32.45 10.97 1.31
C ASP A 403 -31.78 9.86 0.50
N PHE A 404 -31.70 8.66 1.07
CA PHE A 404 -31.22 7.48 0.38
C PHE A 404 -32.41 6.57 0.07
N THR A 405 -32.54 6.14 -1.18
CA THR A 405 -33.67 5.31 -1.62
C THR A 405 -33.17 4.06 -2.30
N PHE A 406 -33.69 2.91 -1.86
CA PHE A 406 -33.52 1.65 -2.57
C PHE A 406 -34.70 1.42 -3.51
N TYR A 407 -34.39 0.81 -4.65
CA TYR A 407 -35.35 0.32 -5.62
C TYR A 407 -35.18 -1.18 -5.78
N ALA A 408 -36.31 -1.88 -5.93
CA ALA A 408 -36.35 -3.28 -6.28
C ALA A 408 -37.07 -3.43 -7.62
N TYR A 409 -36.35 -3.88 -8.64
CA TYR A 409 -36.92 -4.27 -9.92
C TYR A 409 -37.21 -5.75 -9.93
N ASP A 410 -38.50 -6.11 -10.03
CA ASP A 410 -38.95 -7.48 -10.19
C ASP A 410 -38.82 -7.90 -11.66
N VAL A 411 -37.97 -8.88 -11.93
CA VAL A 411 -37.56 -9.27 -13.29
C VAL A 411 -38.72 -9.83 -14.11
N ALA A 412 -39.66 -10.53 -13.45
CA ALA A 412 -40.76 -11.23 -14.10
C ALA A 412 -41.92 -10.28 -14.45
N SER A 413 -42.38 -9.49 -13.48
CA SER A 413 -43.46 -8.51 -13.65
C SER A 413 -43.00 -7.19 -14.27
N GLN A 414 -41.68 -6.98 -14.34
CA GLN A 414 -41.04 -5.76 -14.85
C GLN A 414 -41.44 -4.49 -14.10
N LYS A 415 -41.77 -4.61 -12.81
CA LYS A 415 -42.16 -3.49 -11.96
C LYS A 415 -41.03 -3.06 -11.04
N VAL A 416 -40.92 -1.75 -10.82
CA VAL A 416 -40.00 -1.16 -9.86
C VAL A 416 -40.77 -0.73 -8.62
N SER A 417 -40.37 -1.24 -7.46
CA SER A 417 -40.81 -0.76 -6.14
C SER A 417 -39.75 0.14 -5.52
N THR A 418 -40.18 1.09 -4.70
CA THR A 418 -39.36 2.15 -4.11
C THR A 418 -39.43 2.11 -2.59
N TYR A 419 -38.28 2.21 -1.93
CA TYR A 419 -38.17 2.18 -0.46
C TYR A 419 -37.28 3.30 0.05
N LYS A 420 -37.86 4.26 0.77
CA LYS A 420 -37.11 5.37 1.37
C LYS A 420 -36.41 4.88 2.62
N VAL A 421 -35.10 5.07 2.73
CA VAL A 421 -34.35 4.64 3.91
C VAL A 421 -34.53 5.65 5.03
N ASN A 422 -35.15 5.21 6.13
CA ASN A 422 -35.26 5.99 7.36
C ASN A 422 -34.14 5.56 8.32
N GLN A 423 -33.21 6.48 8.61
CA GLN A 423 -32.11 6.19 9.52
C GLN A 423 -32.25 6.95 10.83
N VAL A 424 -31.98 6.27 11.94
CA VAL A 424 -31.79 6.91 13.24
C VAL A 424 -30.30 7.26 13.38
N GLY A 425 -29.97 8.56 13.32
CA GLY A 425 -28.63 9.07 13.67
C GLY A 425 -27.60 9.21 12.53
N ALA A 426 -28.04 9.17 11.27
CA ALA A 426 -27.17 9.35 10.11
C ALA A 426 -26.66 10.79 9.95
N ARG A 427 -25.39 10.93 9.54
CA ARG A 427 -24.82 12.18 9.03
C ARG A 427 -25.23 12.38 7.56
N ASP A 428 -25.15 13.61 7.06
CA ASP A 428 -25.55 14.07 5.70
C ASP A 428 -24.88 13.36 4.49
N ALA A 429 -24.17 12.23 4.67
CA ALA A 429 -23.17 11.69 3.73
C ALA A 429 -23.48 10.30 3.12
N ILE A 430 -24.74 9.86 3.07
CA ILE A 430 -25.09 8.52 2.52
C ILE A 430 -24.83 8.41 1.00
N LYS A 431 -24.62 9.54 0.30
CA LYS A 431 -24.47 9.61 -1.17
C LYS A 431 -23.45 8.60 -1.76
N TYR A 432 -22.47 8.15 -0.98
CA TYR A 432 -21.41 7.25 -1.43
C TYR A 432 -21.17 6.01 -0.55
N GLN A 433 -22.13 5.63 0.31
CA GLN A 433 -21.93 4.44 1.15
C GLN A 433 -21.98 3.15 0.32
N PRO A 434 -20.97 2.26 0.44
CA PRO A 434 -21.02 0.96 -0.20
C PRO A 434 -22.12 0.10 0.42
N TRP A 435 -22.80 -0.68 -0.40
CA TRP A 435 -23.83 -1.61 0.04
C TRP A 435 -23.78 -2.91 -0.75
N GLU A 436 -24.29 -3.98 -0.13
CA GLU A 436 -24.36 -5.35 -0.66
C GLU A 436 -25.66 -6.04 -0.22
N LEU A 437 -25.93 -7.24 -0.72
CA LEU A 437 -27.07 -8.05 -0.25
C LEU A 437 -26.67 -8.96 0.91
N SER A 438 -27.51 -9.02 1.94
CA SER A 438 -27.44 -10.01 3.03
C SER A 438 -27.83 -11.41 2.56
N ASP A 439 -27.72 -12.39 3.46
CA ASP A 439 -28.21 -13.76 3.22
C ASP A 439 -29.71 -13.78 2.84
N GLY A 440 -30.52 -12.93 3.51
CA GLY A 440 -31.93 -12.71 3.19
C GLY A 440 -32.19 -11.96 1.88
N GLN A 441 -31.16 -11.71 1.06
CA GLN A 441 -31.23 -10.99 -0.22
C GLN A 441 -31.73 -9.54 -0.09
N TRP A 442 -31.49 -8.91 1.06
CA TRP A 442 -31.84 -7.51 1.32
C TRP A 442 -30.61 -6.62 1.40
N PRO A 443 -30.70 -5.36 0.95
CA PRO A 443 -29.58 -4.42 1.05
C PRO A 443 -29.07 -4.24 2.48
N VAL A 444 -27.75 -4.19 2.61
CA VAL A 444 -26.98 -3.85 3.81
C VAL A 444 -25.97 -2.81 3.38
N TYR A 445 -25.97 -1.64 4.02
CA TYR A 445 -24.96 -0.61 3.76
C TYR A 445 -23.91 -0.60 4.86
N PHE A 446 -22.71 -0.16 4.49
CA PHE A 446 -21.55 -0.13 5.35
C PHE A 446 -21.08 1.32 5.53
N ASP A 447 -20.65 1.64 6.74
CA ASP A 447 -20.17 2.98 7.09
C ASP A 447 -18.93 2.92 7.99
N HIS A 448 -18.26 4.06 8.07
CA HIS A 448 -17.16 4.30 9.01
C HIS A 448 -17.55 5.40 10.00
N SER A 449 -17.74 5.02 11.25
CA SER A 449 -17.98 5.99 12.33
C SER A 449 -16.67 6.50 12.90
N TYR A 450 -16.56 7.82 12.99
CA TYR A 450 -15.46 8.55 13.62
C TYR A 450 -15.95 9.39 14.81
N ALA A 451 -17.05 8.97 15.43
CA ALA A 451 -17.67 9.72 16.52
C ALA A 451 -16.88 9.52 17.83
N THR A 452 -16.27 10.59 18.34
CA THR A 452 -15.47 10.57 19.58
C THR A 452 -16.29 10.24 20.82
N LYS A 453 -17.60 10.52 20.81
CA LYS A 453 -18.53 10.18 21.90
C LYS A 453 -18.66 8.68 22.17
N ASP A 454 -18.34 7.84 21.18
CA ASP A 454 -18.42 6.38 21.23
C ASP A 454 -17.02 5.73 21.31
N ALA A 455 -16.01 6.50 21.75
CA ALA A 455 -14.64 6.04 21.87
C ALA A 455 -14.52 4.89 22.88
N GLY A 456 -14.02 3.74 22.41
CA GLY A 456 -13.64 2.64 23.28
C GLY A 456 -12.17 2.73 23.72
N PRO A 457 -11.70 1.79 24.57
CA PRO A 457 -10.32 1.73 25.03
C PRO A 457 -9.26 1.66 23.90
N LEU A 458 -9.64 1.11 22.74
CA LEU A 458 -8.77 1.06 21.56
C LEU A 458 -8.76 2.37 20.77
N GLY A 459 -9.89 3.07 20.72
CA GLY A 459 -10.10 4.24 19.87
C GLY A 459 -11.57 4.44 19.48
N TYR A 460 -11.80 5.46 18.66
CA TYR A 460 -13.14 5.91 18.25
C TYR A 460 -13.55 5.49 16.83
N GLN A 461 -12.63 4.96 16.04
CA GLN A 461 -12.92 4.57 14.65
C GLN A 461 -13.63 3.21 14.61
N ARG A 462 -14.77 3.12 13.91
CA ARG A 462 -15.54 1.87 13.80
C ARG A 462 -15.93 1.60 12.36
N PHE A 463 -15.89 0.33 11.97
CA PHE A 463 -16.56 -0.17 10.77
C PHE A 463 -17.94 -0.70 11.17
N GLU A 464 -18.99 -0.21 10.53
CA GLU A 464 -20.38 -0.52 10.88
C GLU A 464 -21.13 -1.10 9.68
N ALA A 465 -22.01 -2.08 9.94
CA ALA A 465 -22.93 -2.61 8.95
C ALA A 465 -24.36 -2.40 9.43
N PHE A 466 -25.19 -1.81 8.58
CA PHE A 466 -26.56 -1.47 8.87
C PHE A 466 -27.50 -2.37 8.08
N GLN A 467 -28.31 -3.14 8.79
CA GLN A 467 -29.29 -4.03 8.20
C GLN A 467 -30.70 -3.49 8.40
N PRO A 468 -31.64 -3.86 7.52
CA PRO A 468 -33.04 -3.52 7.70
C PRO A 468 -33.61 -4.20 8.95
N THR A 469 -34.49 -3.51 9.66
CA THR A 469 -35.13 -4.04 10.88
C THR A 469 -36.21 -5.09 10.60
N GLY A 470 -36.56 -5.31 9.34
CA GLY A 470 -37.56 -6.27 8.89
C GLY A 470 -37.66 -6.33 7.37
N LYS A 471 -38.66 -7.08 6.88
CA LYS A 471 -38.95 -7.20 5.44
C LYS A 471 -39.21 -5.83 4.78
N PRO A 472 -38.99 -5.69 3.47
CA PRO A 472 -39.35 -4.48 2.74
C PRO A 472 -40.82 -4.09 3.01
N PRO A 473 -41.11 -2.79 3.27
CA PRO A 473 -42.47 -2.32 3.49
C PRO A 473 -43.28 -2.30 2.18
N ALA A 474 -44.52 -1.79 2.23
CA ALA A 474 -45.26 -1.49 1.01
C ALA A 474 -44.51 -0.45 0.15
N ASP A 475 -44.75 -0.49 -1.17
CA ASP A 475 -44.15 0.43 -2.14
C ASP A 475 -44.33 1.90 -1.72
N GLY A 476 -43.26 2.68 -1.83
CA GLY A 476 -43.16 4.07 -1.38
C GLY A 476 -42.96 4.24 0.14
N GLY A 477 -42.99 3.14 0.90
CA GLY A 477 -42.85 3.14 2.35
C GLY A 477 -41.44 3.46 2.85
N ALA A 478 -41.37 3.94 4.10
CA ALA A 478 -40.11 4.14 4.81
C ALA A 478 -39.59 2.81 5.38
N TRP A 479 -38.35 2.46 5.07
CA TRP A 479 -37.68 1.25 5.54
C TRP A 479 -36.60 1.60 6.55
N SER A 480 -36.71 1.05 7.76
CA SER A 480 -35.82 1.38 8.87
C SER A 480 -34.60 0.48 8.89
N PHE A 481 -33.44 1.06 9.16
CA PHE A 481 -32.16 0.36 9.25
C PHE A 481 -31.50 0.62 10.60
N GLN A 482 -30.80 -0.38 11.13
CA GLN A 482 -30.08 -0.30 12.40
C GLN A 482 -28.70 -0.95 12.30
N PRO A 483 -27.70 -0.46 13.08
CA PRO A 483 -26.39 -1.08 13.11
C PRO A 483 -26.49 -2.48 13.73
N THR A 484 -26.05 -3.49 12.99
CA THR A 484 -25.98 -4.88 13.44
C THR A 484 -24.55 -5.31 13.74
N LEU A 485 -23.58 -4.67 13.07
CA LEU A 485 -22.15 -4.87 13.25
C LEU A 485 -21.51 -3.56 13.70
N LYS A 486 -20.64 -3.60 14.72
CA LYS A 486 -19.76 -2.49 15.11
C LYS A 486 -18.37 -3.01 15.43
N SER A 487 -17.47 -3.00 14.45
CA SER A 487 -16.10 -3.52 14.62
C SER A 487 -15.11 -2.40 14.93
N ALA A 488 -14.30 -2.57 15.99
CA ALA A 488 -13.14 -1.70 16.28
C ALA A 488 -11.94 -1.96 15.37
N ARG A 489 -12.03 -2.90 14.42
CA ARG A 489 -10.93 -3.25 13.52
C ARG A 489 -10.40 -2.06 12.72
N GLN A 490 -11.24 -1.07 12.43
CA GLN A 490 -10.83 0.16 11.76
C GLN A 490 -9.71 0.91 12.51
N VAL A 491 -9.71 0.89 13.85
CA VAL A 491 -8.66 1.51 14.68
C VAL A 491 -7.27 0.91 14.43
N MET A 492 -7.22 -0.34 13.97
CA MET A 492 -5.98 -1.06 13.70
C MET A 492 -5.41 -0.77 12.30
N MET A 493 -6.08 0.08 11.52
CA MET A 493 -5.67 0.54 10.19
C MET A 493 -5.10 1.96 10.19
N ASP A 494 -5.18 2.68 11.30
CA ASP A 494 -4.64 4.03 11.50
C ASP A 494 -3.13 3.98 11.84
N VAL A 495 -2.34 3.44 10.92
CA VAL A 495 -0.87 3.43 10.96
C VAL A 495 -0.34 3.80 9.57
N PRO A 496 0.93 4.22 9.41
CA PRO A 496 1.49 4.57 8.11
C PRO A 496 1.56 3.32 7.20
N MET A 497 0.48 3.04 6.47
CA MET A 497 0.38 1.95 5.50
C MET A 497 0.34 2.51 4.08
N LYS A 498 0.75 1.71 3.10
CA LYS A 498 0.66 2.07 1.68
C LYS A 498 -0.81 2.02 1.23
N GLY A 499 -1.27 2.99 0.43
CA GLY A 499 -2.61 2.93 -0.18
C GLY A 499 -3.78 3.18 0.78
N ASN A 500 -4.90 2.48 0.58
CA ASN A 500 -6.15 2.70 1.33
C ASN A 500 -6.10 2.10 2.74
N THR A 501 -6.51 2.87 3.74
CA THR A 501 -6.57 2.49 5.16
C THR A 501 -8.00 2.24 5.67
N GLN A 502 -9.02 2.42 4.83
CA GLN A 502 -10.40 2.12 5.20
C GLN A 502 -10.75 0.66 4.90
N ILE A 503 -11.49 0.05 5.82
CA ILE A 503 -12.02 -1.31 5.65
C ILE A 503 -13.11 -1.28 4.58
N ALA A 504 -13.04 -2.19 3.61
CA ALA A 504 -14.05 -2.33 2.57
C ALA A 504 -14.79 -3.67 2.74
N PRO A 505 -16.12 -3.73 2.51
CA PRO A 505 -16.84 -5.01 2.48
C PRO A 505 -16.42 -5.83 1.25
N VAL A 506 -16.24 -7.13 1.45
CA VAL A 506 -16.09 -8.09 0.35
C VAL A 506 -17.47 -8.49 -0.15
N ARG A 507 -17.66 -8.53 -1.47
CA ARG A 507 -18.85 -9.11 -2.09
C ARG A 507 -18.88 -10.61 -1.85
N TRP A 508 -19.59 -11.01 -0.80
CA TRP A 508 -19.71 -12.39 -0.36
C TRP A 508 -21.15 -12.62 0.11
N ARG A 509 -21.88 -13.51 -0.55
CA ARG A 509 -23.31 -13.75 -0.27
C ARG A 509 -23.50 -15.17 0.28
N GLY A 510 -24.17 -15.30 1.42
CA GLY A 510 -24.30 -16.57 2.17
C GLY A 510 -23.88 -16.47 3.64
N GLN A 511 -24.29 -15.40 4.33
CA GLN A 511 -23.61 -14.90 5.53
C GLN A 511 -24.27 -15.23 6.87
N THR A 512 -23.53 -15.94 7.72
CA THR A 512 -23.57 -15.81 9.19
C THR A 512 -22.49 -14.84 9.71
N SER A 513 -21.63 -14.32 8.82
CA SER A 513 -20.45 -13.48 9.09
C SER A 513 -20.17 -12.53 7.91
N PHE A 514 -19.50 -11.40 8.14
CA PHE A 514 -19.12 -10.44 7.10
C PHE A 514 -17.65 -10.59 6.71
N TRP A 515 -17.37 -10.76 5.42
CA TRP A 515 -16.00 -10.66 4.92
C TRP A 515 -15.64 -9.21 4.60
N THR A 516 -14.44 -8.80 5.00
CA THR A 516 -13.92 -7.47 4.78
C THR A 516 -12.49 -7.51 4.25
N GLU A 517 -12.18 -6.57 3.39
CA GLU A 517 -10.83 -6.24 2.98
C GLU A 517 -10.30 -5.10 3.85
N ASP A 518 -9.06 -5.22 4.30
CA ASP A 518 -8.35 -4.17 5.01
C ASP A 518 -6.90 -4.12 4.54
N ALA A 519 -6.12 -3.15 5.04
CA ALA A 519 -4.75 -2.96 4.60
C ALA A 519 -3.80 -4.13 4.94
N SER A 520 -4.14 -5.01 5.89
CA SER A 520 -3.36 -6.23 6.19
C SER A 520 -3.78 -7.42 5.31
N GLY A 521 -5.03 -7.46 4.84
CA GLY A 521 -5.50 -8.50 3.93
C GLY A 521 -7.01 -8.65 3.90
N ILE A 522 -7.49 -9.85 4.22
CA ILE A 522 -8.92 -10.20 4.26
C ILE A 522 -9.26 -10.73 5.65
N ALA A 523 -10.36 -10.29 6.22
CA ALA A 523 -10.84 -10.71 7.53
C ALA A 523 -12.32 -11.13 7.47
N GLU A 524 -12.69 -12.11 8.30
CA GLU A 524 -14.07 -12.50 8.55
C GLU A 524 -14.50 -11.96 9.92
N LEU A 525 -15.59 -11.20 9.93
CA LEU A 525 -16.16 -10.57 11.12
C LEU A 525 -17.46 -11.29 11.51
N GLY A 526 -17.60 -11.65 12.77
CA GLY A 526 -18.85 -12.20 13.31
C GLY A 526 -19.97 -11.18 13.22
N ALA A 527 -21.11 -11.54 12.61
CA ALA A 527 -22.20 -10.60 12.36
C ALA A 527 -22.83 -10.02 13.64
N SER A 528 -22.74 -10.73 14.78
CA SER A 528 -23.36 -10.33 16.04
C SER A 528 -22.51 -9.43 16.94
N ASN A 529 -21.19 -9.48 16.80
CA ASN A 529 -20.26 -8.79 17.72
C ASN A 529 -19.13 -8.03 17.01
N GLY A 530 -18.94 -8.21 15.71
CA GLY A 530 -17.86 -7.58 14.96
C GLY A 530 -16.46 -8.09 15.30
N HIS A 531 -16.37 -9.21 16.04
CA HIS A 531 -15.11 -9.85 16.35
C HIS A 531 -14.56 -10.55 15.11
N VAL A 532 -13.24 -10.53 14.97
CA VAL A 532 -12.53 -11.25 13.92
C VAL A 532 -12.54 -12.74 14.21
N LEU A 533 -13.17 -13.50 13.33
CA LEU A 533 -13.19 -14.96 13.38
C LEU A 533 -11.93 -15.54 12.73
N ARG A 534 -11.53 -14.94 11.59
CA ARG A 534 -10.35 -15.33 10.79
C ARG A 534 -9.76 -14.09 10.12
N ALA A 535 -8.45 -14.07 9.93
CA ALA A 535 -7.77 -13.02 9.19
C ALA A 535 -6.57 -13.60 8.42
N PHE A 536 -6.55 -13.34 7.12
CA PHE A 536 -5.52 -13.80 6.20
C PHE A 536 -4.73 -12.63 5.66
N GLN A 537 -3.41 -12.70 5.81
CA GLN A 537 -2.52 -11.75 5.16
C GLN A 537 -2.49 -12.05 3.66
N VAL A 538 -2.52 -11.01 2.85
CA VAL A 538 -2.38 -11.13 1.39
C VAL A 538 -1.08 -10.45 0.94
N PRO A 539 -0.56 -10.76 -0.25
CA PRO A 539 0.60 -10.04 -0.79
C PRO A 539 0.30 -8.55 -0.93
N GLN A 540 1.35 -7.74 -1.03
CA GLN A 540 1.21 -6.30 -1.21
C GLN A 540 0.31 -5.99 -2.41
N ARG A 541 -0.63 -5.06 -2.22
CA ARG A 541 -1.58 -4.67 -3.26
C ARG A 541 -1.33 -3.28 -3.84
N PHE A 542 -0.47 -2.45 -3.25
CA PHE A 542 -0.29 -1.09 -3.72
C PHE A 542 1.17 -0.61 -3.70
N GLY A 543 1.60 0.05 -4.78
CA GLY A 543 2.93 0.68 -4.89
C GLY A 543 4.04 -0.26 -5.36
N THR A 544 5.29 0.09 -5.06
CA THR A 544 6.48 -0.72 -5.40
C THR A 544 6.53 -1.97 -4.52
N PRO A 545 6.59 -3.19 -5.10
CA PRO A 545 6.70 -4.43 -4.34
C PRO A 545 7.85 -4.42 -3.32
N ASP A 546 7.55 -4.85 -2.10
CA ASP A 546 8.46 -4.91 -0.95
C ASP A 546 8.43 -6.33 -0.36
N SER A 547 9.58 -6.98 -0.28
CA SER A 547 9.69 -8.34 0.25
C SER A 547 9.45 -8.44 1.76
N ASN A 548 9.47 -7.31 2.48
CA ASN A 548 9.31 -7.26 3.93
C ASN A 548 7.95 -6.67 4.36
N ASP A 549 7.18 -6.11 3.43
CA ASP A 549 5.91 -5.45 3.72
C ASP A 549 4.82 -5.86 2.73
N ALA A 550 3.83 -6.60 3.23
CA ALA A 550 2.65 -7.00 2.46
C ALA A 550 1.46 -6.02 2.61
N THR A 551 1.64 -4.94 3.37
CA THR A 551 0.52 -4.05 3.71
C THR A 551 0.10 -3.16 2.55
N GLY A 552 -1.13 -2.70 2.67
CA GLY A 552 -1.74 -1.70 1.82
C GLY A 552 -2.89 -2.24 0.99
N GLY A 553 -4.03 -1.55 1.05
CA GLY A 553 -5.15 -1.77 0.15
C GLY A 553 -4.95 -1.00 -1.16
N ALA A 554 -5.20 -1.64 -2.30
CA ALA A 554 -5.14 -0.94 -3.58
C ALA A 554 -6.27 0.10 -3.68
N SER A 555 -5.95 1.26 -4.22
CA SER A 555 -6.94 2.18 -4.78
C SER A 555 -7.09 1.90 -6.28
N TRP A 556 -8.20 2.35 -6.87
CA TRP A 556 -8.47 2.23 -8.30
C TRP A 556 -8.62 0.78 -8.78
N VAL A 557 -9.29 -0.03 -7.96
CA VAL A 557 -9.60 -1.44 -8.23
C VAL A 557 -11.05 -1.73 -7.82
N PRO A 558 -11.70 -2.73 -8.44
CA PRO A 558 -13.00 -3.18 -7.99
C PRO A 558 -12.96 -3.66 -6.54
N ARG A 559 -14.06 -3.47 -5.81
CA ARG A 559 -14.25 -4.09 -4.49
C ARG A 559 -13.97 -5.59 -4.57
N ALA A 560 -13.33 -6.13 -3.54
CA ALA A 560 -13.08 -7.56 -3.44
C ALA A 560 -14.38 -8.37 -3.61
N LEU A 561 -14.29 -9.49 -4.32
CA LEU A 561 -15.44 -10.37 -4.59
C LEU A 561 -15.04 -11.83 -4.38
N GLY A 562 -15.97 -12.64 -3.88
CA GLY A 562 -15.70 -14.06 -3.61
C GLY A 562 -16.77 -15.00 -4.14
N SER A 563 -16.39 -16.28 -4.20
CA SER A 563 -17.30 -17.40 -4.46
C SER A 563 -17.35 -18.28 -3.20
N PRO A 564 -18.49 -18.29 -2.49
CA PRO A 564 -18.77 -19.25 -1.42
C PRO A 564 -18.62 -20.70 -1.87
N GLU A 565 -19.09 -21.02 -3.08
CA GLU A 565 -19.13 -22.36 -3.64
C GLU A 565 -17.72 -22.91 -3.90
N ALA A 566 -16.84 -22.08 -4.46
CA ALA A 566 -15.45 -22.45 -4.75
C ALA A 566 -14.47 -22.11 -3.61
N GLY A 567 -14.94 -21.44 -2.55
CA GLY A 567 -14.18 -21.13 -1.34
C GLY A 567 -13.00 -20.18 -1.58
N TRP A 568 -13.20 -19.11 -2.34
CA TRP A 568 -12.14 -18.12 -2.59
C TRP A 568 -12.65 -16.67 -2.59
N ILE A 569 -11.75 -15.74 -2.27
CA ILE A 569 -11.96 -14.28 -2.35
C ILE A 569 -10.85 -13.68 -3.22
N ALA A 570 -11.22 -12.84 -4.18
CA ALA A 570 -10.31 -12.06 -5.00
C ALA A 570 -10.23 -10.61 -4.51
N THR A 571 -9.02 -10.09 -4.31
CA THR A 571 -8.73 -8.69 -3.90
C THR A 571 -7.80 -8.04 -4.92
N GLY A 572 -8.07 -6.77 -5.29
CA GLY A 572 -7.33 -6.06 -6.33
C GLY A 572 -5.95 -5.57 -5.91
N PHE A 573 -5.03 -5.47 -6.89
CA PHE A 573 -3.73 -4.82 -6.72
C PHE A 573 -3.42 -3.83 -7.85
N VAL A 574 -2.63 -2.81 -7.52
CA VAL A 574 -1.97 -1.85 -8.43
C VAL A 574 -0.51 -1.73 -8.02
N LEU A 575 0.36 -2.43 -8.73
CA LEU A 575 1.79 -2.53 -8.42
C LEU A 575 2.62 -1.70 -9.41
N SER A 576 3.74 -1.16 -8.92
CA SER A 576 4.73 -0.43 -9.73
C SER A 576 5.96 -1.28 -9.98
N LEU A 577 6.85 -0.86 -10.89
CA LEU A 577 8.15 -1.51 -11.08
C LEU A 577 9.01 -1.41 -9.80
N THR A 578 9.68 -2.50 -9.46
CA THR A 578 10.79 -2.50 -8.51
C THR A 578 11.95 -1.66 -9.03
N ASP A 579 12.82 -1.20 -8.14
CA ASP A 579 14.00 -0.39 -8.51
C ASP A 579 14.97 -1.12 -9.45
N ASP A 580 15.05 -2.45 -9.33
CA ASP A 580 15.85 -3.33 -10.19
C ASP A 580 15.12 -3.76 -11.48
N GLY A 581 13.85 -3.36 -11.64
CA GLY A 581 13.00 -3.72 -12.78
C GLY A 581 12.62 -5.20 -12.86
N SER A 582 12.79 -5.97 -11.78
CA SER A 582 12.51 -7.41 -11.74
C SER A 582 11.03 -7.76 -11.63
N MET A 583 10.21 -6.89 -11.04
CA MET A 583 8.78 -7.13 -10.85
C MET A 583 7.97 -5.86 -11.13
N PRO A 584 6.80 -5.98 -11.79
CA PRO A 584 6.23 -7.19 -12.42
C PRO A 584 6.91 -7.59 -13.76
N PRO A 585 6.49 -8.69 -14.46
CA PRO A 585 7.23 -9.29 -15.59
C PRO A 585 7.65 -8.32 -16.70
N LYS A 586 8.72 -8.69 -17.43
CA LYS A 586 9.34 -7.89 -18.51
C LYS A 586 8.29 -7.26 -19.43
N ILE A 587 8.30 -5.93 -19.49
CA ILE A 587 7.47 -5.13 -20.39
C ILE A 587 8.09 -5.15 -21.79
N GLU A 588 7.26 -5.28 -22.83
CA GLU A 588 7.68 -4.92 -24.18
C GLU A 588 7.79 -3.40 -24.31
N GLY A 589 8.98 -2.90 -24.67
CA GLY A 589 9.27 -1.46 -24.82
C GLY A 589 10.16 -0.90 -23.70
N LYS A 590 10.35 0.42 -23.67
CA LYS A 590 11.11 1.10 -22.60
C LYS A 590 10.21 1.23 -21.35
N PRO A 591 10.52 0.54 -20.23
CA PRO A 591 9.77 0.68 -18.99
C PRO A 591 9.95 2.09 -18.40
N ASP A 592 8.88 2.65 -17.83
CA ASP A 592 8.90 3.86 -17.02
C ASP A 592 8.69 3.48 -15.54
N ARG A 593 9.39 4.11 -14.60
CA ARG A 593 9.19 3.87 -13.15
C ARG A 593 7.76 4.21 -12.68
N SER A 594 7.06 5.05 -13.42
CA SER A 594 5.65 5.37 -13.20
C SER A 594 4.68 4.30 -13.73
N ASP A 595 5.18 3.25 -14.40
CA ASP A 595 4.34 2.18 -14.94
C ASP A 595 3.66 1.38 -13.84
N ARG A 596 2.34 1.26 -13.97
CA ARG A 596 1.47 0.50 -13.08
C ARG A 596 0.97 -0.76 -13.74
N PHE A 597 0.71 -1.75 -12.90
CA PHE A 597 0.24 -3.06 -13.28
C PHE A 597 -0.85 -3.51 -12.36
N VAL A 598 -1.89 -4.07 -12.95
CA VAL A 598 -3.13 -4.33 -12.24
C VAL A 598 -3.55 -5.78 -12.33
N GLY A 599 -4.29 -6.22 -11.32
CA GLY A 599 -4.74 -7.60 -11.22
C GLY A 599 -5.45 -7.87 -9.91
N MET A 600 -5.66 -9.15 -9.58
CA MET A 600 -6.22 -9.55 -8.29
C MET A 600 -5.46 -10.74 -7.68
N HIS A 601 -5.22 -10.72 -6.38
CA HIS A 601 -4.82 -11.90 -5.62
C HIS A 601 -6.06 -12.71 -5.26
N VAL A 602 -6.03 -14.01 -5.53
CA VAL A 602 -7.13 -14.91 -5.18
C VAL A 602 -6.73 -15.78 -4.00
N VAL A 603 -7.39 -15.54 -2.88
CA VAL A 603 -7.14 -16.15 -1.57
C VAL A 603 -8.08 -17.32 -1.36
N ASN A 604 -7.55 -18.46 -0.96
CA ASN A 604 -8.32 -19.61 -0.49
C ASN A 604 -8.83 -19.33 0.93
N VAL A 605 -10.15 -19.27 1.13
CA VAL A 605 -10.70 -18.92 2.45
C VAL A 605 -10.56 -20.04 3.49
N LYS A 606 -10.19 -21.25 3.05
CA LYS A 606 -9.98 -22.40 3.95
C LYS A 606 -8.71 -22.26 4.79
N ASP A 607 -7.62 -21.80 4.17
CA ASP A 607 -6.28 -21.80 4.76
C ASP A 607 -5.53 -20.47 4.60
N GLY A 608 -6.12 -19.49 3.91
CA GLY A 608 -5.50 -18.18 3.66
C GLY A 608 -4.43 -18.17 2.57
N SER A 609 -4.18 -19.30 1.91
CA SER A 609 -3.16 -19.37 0.86
C SER A 609 -3.58 -18.61 -0.40
N VAL A 610 -2.62 -17.98 -1.07
CA VAL A 610 -2.86 -17.33 -2.38
C VAL A 610 -2.86 -18.42 -3.45
N ARG A 611 -4.03 -18.72 -4.04
CA ARG A 611 -4.17 -19.70 -5.12
C ARG A 611 -3.48 -19.24 -6.40
N LEU A 612 -3.61 -17.96 -6.71
CA LEU A 612 -2.97 -17.28 -7.83
C LEU A 612 -3.00 -15.77 -7.63
N SER A 613 -2.05 -15.05 -8.23
CA SER A 613 -2.13 -13.60 -8.41
C SER A 613 -2.33 -13.28 -9.89
N ALA A 614 -3.58 -13.11 -10.30
CA ALA A 614 -3.96 -12.88 -11.69
C ALA A 614 -3.48 -11.50 -12.12
N LEU A 615 -2.48 -11.46 -12.99
CA LEU A 615 -1.93 -10.22 -13.52
C LEU A 615 -2.59 -9.93 -14.88
N LEU A 616 -3.36 -8.85 -14.98
CA LEU A 616 -3.92 -8.41 -16.27
C LEU A 616 -2.86 -7.68 -17.13
N GLY A 617 -1.89 -7.03 -16.47
CA GLY A 617 -0.75 -6.37 -17.11
C GLY A 617 -0.74 -4.86 -16.90
N ARG A 618 0.02 -4.14 -17.75
CA ARG A 618 0.22 -2.69 -17.64
C ARG A 618 -1.09 -1.92 -17.86
N ALA A 619 -1.52 -1.20 -16.82
CA ALA A 619 -2.64 -0.26 -16.80
C ALA A 619 -2.62 0.57 -15.50
N ASP A 620 -3.28 1.73 -15.50
CA ASP A 620 -3.30 2.61 -14.32
C ASP A 620 -4.31 2.20 -13.25
N THR A 621 -5.37 1.49 -13.66
CA THR A 621 -6.52 1.11 -12.81
C THR A 621 -7.04 -0.25 -13.24
N LEU A 622 -7.56 -1.05 -12.31
CA LEU A 622 -8.39 -2.21 -12.65
C LEU A 622 -9.84 -1.72 -12.66
N LYS A 623 -10.59 -1.92 -13.73
CA LYS A 623 -11.93 -1.32 -13.88
C LYS A 623 -13.06 -2.23 -13.46
N ALA A 624 -12.96 -3.51 -13.78
CA ALA A 624 -14.03 -4.45 -13.55
C ALA A 624 -13.49 -5.84 -13.25
N ALA A 625 -14.24 -6.58 -12.45
CA ALA A 625 -14.02 -8.00 -12.20
C ALA A 625 -15.37 -8.72 -12.13
N ALA A 626 -15.45 -9.92 -12.67
CA ALA A 626 -16.66 -10.74 -12.62
C ALA A 626 -16.29 -12.20 -12.37
N ARG A 627 -17.16 -12.93 -11.68
CA ARG A 627 -17.03 -14.37 -11.50
C ARG A 627 -18.19 -15.12 -12.14
N SER A 628 -17.90 -16.31 -12.66
CA SER A 628 -18.94 -17.23 -13.09
C SER A 628 -19.70 -17.80 -11.89
N ALA A 629 -20.81 -18.51 -12.17
CA ALA A 629 -21.80 -18.81 -11.14
C ALA A 629 -21.27 -19.68 -10.00
N ASN A 630 -20.46 -20.70 -10.30
CA ASN A 630 -19.85 -21.58 -9.30
C ASN A 630 -18.41 -21.15 -8.97
N GLY A 631 -17.99 -19.95 -9.40
CA GLY A 631 -16.65 -19.42 -9.14
C GLY A 631 -15.53 -20.18 -9.85
N ARG A 632 -15.84 -20.93 -10.91
CA ARG A 632 -14.83 -21.60 -11.74
C ARG A 632 -13.97 -20.59 -12.50
N LEU A 633 -14.57 -19.50 -12.96
CA LEU A 633 -13.93 -18.50 -13.78
C LEU A 633 -13.90 -17.14 -13.08
N LEU A 634 -12.77 -16.43 -13.24
CA LEU A 634 -12.60 -15.04 -12.87
C LEU A 634 -12.23 -14.24 -14.12
N ALA A 635 -13.05 -13.26 -14.48
CA ALA A 635 -12.78 -12.30 -15.54
C ALA A 635 -12.30 -10.99 -14.94
N LEU A 636 -11.20 -10.44 -15.48
CA LEU A 636 -10.66 -9.13 -15.08
C LEU A 636 -10.62 -8.21 -16.29
N GLY A 637 -10.89 -6.93 -16.08
CA GLY A 637 -10.87 -5.94 -17.14
C GLY A 637 -10.34 -4.56 -16.71
N SER A 638 -9.66 -3.89 -17.63
CA SER A 638 -9.04 -2.58 -17.42
C SER A 638 -8.99 -1.76 -18.71
N ASN A 639 -8.73 -0.46 -18.58
CA ASN A 639 -8.41 0.42 -19.71
C ASN A 639 -6.92 0.31 -20.03
N GLY A 640 -6.58 -0.21 -21.22
CA GLY A 640 -5.20 -0.25 -21.66
C GLY A 640 -4.66 1.17 -21.90
N VAL A 641 -3.40 1.42 -21.52
CA VAL A 641 -2.73 2.74 -21.60
C VAL A 641 -2.85 3.41 -22.99
N ARG A 642 -2.99 2.64 -24.09
CA ARG A 642 -3.09 3.15 -25.47
C ARG A 642 -3.97 2.34 -26.45
N ALA A 643 -4.66 1.28 -26.03
CA ALA A 643 -5.19 0.25 -26.95
C ALA A 643 -6.67 -0.17 -26.75
N GLY A 644 -7.46 0.59 -25.97
CA GLY A 644 -8.83 0.18 -25.63
C GLY A 644 -8.88 -0.82 -24.45
N PRO A 645 -10.02 -1.47 -24.21
CA PRO A 645 -10.20 -2.30 -23.03
C PRO A 645 -9.38 -3.59 -23.14
N LYS A 646 -8.71 -3.96 -22.04
CA LYS A 646 -8.00 -5.23 -21.87
C LYS A 646 -8.84 -6.13 -20.98
N VAL A 647 -9.17 -7.32 -21.46
CA VAL A 647 -9.96 -8.30 -20.69
C VAL A 647 -9.31 -9.69 -20.79
N ALA A 648 -9.30 -10.43 -19.69
CA ALA A 648 -8.80 -11.80 -19.66
C ALA A 648 -9.57 -12.65 -18.64
N LEU A 649 -9.49 -13.97 -18.82
CA LEU A 649 -10.21 -14.97 -18.05
C LEU A 649 -9.24 -15.98 -17.42
N TRP A 650 -9.38 -16.21 -16.12
CA TRP A 650 -8.66 -17.23 -15.37
C TRP A 650 -9.58 -18.38 -14.99
N ASP A 651 -9.11 -19.62 -15.18
CA ASP A 651 -9.74 -20.82 -14.63
C ASP A 651 -9.17 -21.08 -13.23
N MET A 652 -10.01 -20.85 -12.24
CA MET A 652 -9.68 -20.92 -10.83
C MET A 652 -9.41 -22.33 -10.34
N ALA A 653 -9.92 -23.37 -11.04
CA ALA A 653 -9.63 -24.76 -10.70
C ALA A 653 -8.21 -25.16 -11.11
N LYS A 654 -7.67 -24.53 -12.16
CA LYS A 654 -6.33 -24.81 -12.69
C LYS A 654 -5.28 -23.78 -12.30
N SER A 655 -5.68 -22.73 -11.57
CA SER A 655 -4.84 -21.59 -11.20
C SER A 655 -4.04 -20.97 -12.36
N GLN A 656 -4.64 -20.88 -13.55
CA GLN A 656 -3.98 -20.35 -14.74
C GLN A 656 -4.93 -19.51 -15.60
N THR A 657 -4.37 -18.62 -16.42
CA THR A 657 -5.16 -17.93 -17.44
C THR A 657 -5.67 -18.93 -18.46
N SER A 658 -6.97 -18.94 -18.69
CA SER A 658 -7.60 -19.82 -19.67
C SER A 658 -7.69 -19.17 -21.04
N LEU A 659 -8.02 -17.88 -21.10
CA LEU A 659 -8.32 -17.18 -22.34
C LEU A 659 -7.94 -15.69 -22.24
N GLN A 660 -7.38 -15.16 -23.33
CA GLN A 660 -7.25 -13.72 -23.55
C GLN A 660 -8.44 -13.27 -24.41
N LEU A 661 -9.07 -12.15 -24.04
CA LEU A 661 -10.25 -11.64 -24.73
C LEU A 661 -9.86 -10.34 -25.44
N THR A 662 -9.97 -10.34 -26.76
CA THR A 662 -9.69 -9.15 -27.58
C THR A 662 -10.96 -8.35 -27.74
N ALA A 663 -10.81 -7.02 -27.71
CA ALA A 663 -11.87 -6.07 -27.95
C ALA A 663 -11.49 -5.17 -29.13
N PRO A 664 -12.45 -4.79 -30.01
CA PRO A 664 -12.18 -3.78 -31.03
C PRO A 664 -11.78 -2.45 -30.38
N GLY A 665 -10.91 -1.71 -31.07
CA GLY A 665 -10.18 -0.58 -30.49
C GLY A 665 -11.04 0.63 -30.07
N ARG A 666 -10.50 1.40 -29.12
CA ARG A 666 -11.03 2.61 -28.44
C ARG A 666 -12.34 2.41 -27.66
N GLY A 667 -12.33 2.86 -26.41
CA GLY A 667 -13.45 2.77 -25.48
C GLY A 667 -12.96 2.50 -24.07
N GLU A 668 -13.64 3.04 -23.06
CA GLU A 668 -13.35 2.75 -21.65
C GLU A 668 -14.27 1.62 -21.17
N LEU A 669 -13.72 0.67 -20.44
CA LEU A 669 -14.45 -0.40 -19.76
C LEU A 669 -15.04 0.12 -18.46
N HIS A 670 -16.32 -0.19 -18.22
CA HIS A 670 -17.03 0.19 -16.99
C HIS A 670 -17.49 -1.00 -16.15
N ALA A 671 -17.89 -2.11 -16.79
CA ALA A 671 -18.40 -3.28 -16.08
C ALA A 671 -18.18 -4.57 -16.88
N LEU A 672 -18.20 -5.71 -16.17
CA LEU A 672 -18.17 -7.06 -16.71
C LEU A 672 -19.29 -7.88 -16.07
N ALA A 673 -19.95 -8.76 -16.81
CA ALA A 673 -20.99 -9.65 -16.28
C ALA A 673 -21.03 -10.99 -17.04
N PHE A 674 -21.01 -12.09 -16.30
CA PHE A 674 -21.31 -13.41 -16.88
C PHE A 674 -22.81 -13.59 -17.04
N SER A 675 -23.22 -14.27 -18.12
CA SER A 675 -24.58 -14.76 -18.25
C SER A 675 -24.87 -15.88 -17.24
N TRP A 676 -26.14 -16.04 -16.88
CA TRP A 676 -26.59 -17.09 -15.96
C TRP A 676 -26.43 -18.51 -16.52
N ASN A 677 -26.48 -18.67 -17.83
CA ASN A 677 -26.17 -19.95 -18.47
C ASN A 677 -24.65 -20.25 -18.49
N GLY A 678 -23.81 -19.31 -18.04
CA GLY A 678 -22.36 -19.44 -17.96
C GLY A 678 -21.64 -19.46 -19.31
N ALA A 679 -22.36 -19.21 -20.41
CA ALA A 679 -21.86 -19.37 -21.76
C ALA A 679 -21.40 -18.05 -22.41
N ASP A 680 -21.68 -16.91 -21.78
CA ASP A 680 -21.41 -15.60 -22.33
C ASP A 680 -20.77 -14.70 -21.27
N LEU A 681 -19.83 -13.87 -21.69
CA LEU A 681 -19.31 -12.76 -20.90
C LEU A 681 -19.64 -11.46 -21.63
N TRP A 682 -20.20 -10.51 -20.89
CA TRP A 682 -20.58 -9.20 -21.37
C TRP A 682 -19.69 -8.12 -20.75
N ALA A 683 -19.37 -7.09 -21.52
CA ALA A 683 -18.76 -5.87 -21.02
C ALA A 683 -19.56 -4.64 -21.42
N LEU A 684 -19.60 -3.67 -20.50
CA LEU A 684 -20.10 -2.33 -20.76
C LEU A 684 -18.93 -1.41 -21.06
N THR A 685 -18.99 -0.70 -22.18
CA THR A 685 -17.98 0.29 -22.59
C THR A 685 -18.61 1.63 -22.93
N THR A 686 -17.78 2.67 -23.06
CA THR A 686 -18.27 3.99 -23.54
C THR A 686 -18.90 3.92 -24.93
N SER A 687 -18.48 2.99 -25.79
CA SER A 687 -18.92 2.91 -27.19
C SER A 687 -20.09 1.95 -27.43
N GLY A 688 -20.47 1.18 -26.41
CA GLY A 688 -21.49 0.13 -26.53
C GLY A 688 -21.21 -1.06 -25.62
N ILE A 689 -21.69 -2.21 -26.05
CA ILE A 689 -21.55 -3.48 -25.34
C ILE A 689 -20.59 -4.37 -26.12
N LEU A 690 -19.75 -5.11 -25.39
CA LEU A 690 -18.95 -6.19 -25.96
C LEU A 690 -19.46 -7.53 -25.44
N HIS A 691 -19.43 -8.52 -26.31
CA HIS A 691 -19.91 -9.86 -26.05
C HIS A 691 -18.85 -10.88 -26.45
N TRP A 692 -18.52 -11.80 -25.53
CA TRP A 692 -17.68 -12.96 -25.81
C TRP A 692 -18.44 -14.23 -25.51
N ARG A 693 -18.47 -15.15 -26.48
CA ARG A 693 -18.92 -16.52 -26.27
C ARG A 693 -17.84 -17.32 -25.56
N ILE A 694 -18.15 -17.86 -24.40
CA ILE A 694 -17.26 -18.73 -23.63
C ILE A 694 -17.25 -20.12 -24.28
N PRO A 695 -16.07 -20.74 -24.50
CA PRO A 695 -16.00 -22.09 -25.05
C PRO A 695 -16.76 -23.10 -24.20
N ASP A 696 -17.42 -24.07 -24.84
CA ASP A 696 -18.29 -25.05 -24.16
C ASP A 696 -17.60 -25.78 -22.99
N ALA A 697 -16.30 -26.08 -23.12
CA ALA A 697 -15.52 -26.74 -22.09
C ALA A 697 -15.33 -25.91 -20.80
N LEU A 698 -15.56 -24.60 -20.86
CA LEU A 698 -15.41 -23.65 -19.75
C LEU A 698 -16.75 -23.13 -19.22
N ILE A 699 -17.88 -23.50 -19.83
CA ILE A 699 -19.21 -23.08 -19.36
C ILE A 699 -19.37 -23.43 -17.88
N ASP A 700 -19.88 -22.46 -17.13
CA ASP A 700 -20.10 -22.56 -15.69
C ASP A 700 -21.45 -21.94 -15.31
N ALA A 701 -22.51 -22.68 -15.64
CA ALA A 701 -23.90 -22.25 -15.51
C ALA A 701 -24.34 -22.14 -14.03
N ALA A 702 -25.26 -21.21 -13.78
CA ALA A 702 -25.94 -21.09 -12.50
C ALA A 702 -26.71 -22.36 -12.14
N SER A 703 -26.77 -22.64 -10.85
CA SER A 703 -27.40 -23.79 -10.23
C SER A 703 -28.01 -23.37 -8.89
N HIS A 704 -28.70 -24.27 -8.19
CA HIS A 704 -29.40 -23.91 -6.96
C HIS A 704 -28.45 -23.38 -5.88
N GLY A 705 -28.50 -22.06 -5.64
CA GLY A 705 -27.66 -21.36 -4.67
C GLY A 705 -26.36 -20.77 -5.23
N SER A 706 -26.04 -21.00 -6.52
CA SER A 706 -24.83 -20.50 -7.19
C SER A 706 -25.21 -19.59 -8.37
N PHE A 707 -24.68 -18.37 -8.41
CA PHE A 707 -25.05 -17.34 -9.39
C PHE A 707 -23.85 -16.45 -9.73
N PRO A 708 -23.80 -15.84 -10.93
CA PRO A 708 -22.72 -14.94 -11.31
C PRO A 708 -22.76 -13.65 -10.47
N ASP A 709 -21.60 -13.06 -10.22
CA ASP A 709 -21.49 -11.77 -9.52
C ASP A 709 -20.35 -10.94 -10.12
N GLN A 710 -20.40 -9.63 -9.90
CA GLN A 710 -19.48 -8.66 -10.47
C GLN A 710 -19.14 -7.55 -9.49
N SER A 711 -18.01 -6.89 -9.75
CA SER A 711 -17.53 -5.74 -9.03
C SER A 711 -16.88 -4.76 -10.01
N ARG A 712 -16.92 -3.48 -9.65
CA ARG A 712 -16.30 -2.38 -10.42
C ARG A 712 -15.63 -1.38 -9.50
N ASP A 713 -14.66 -0.66 -10.06
CA ASP A 713 -13.91 0.45 -9.42
C ASP A 713 -14.76 1.72 -9.29
#